data_AF-A0A943JSU1-F1
#
_entry.id   AF-A0A943JSU1-F1
#
_cell.length_a   1.000
_cell.length_b   1.000
_cell.length_c   1.000
_cell.angle_alpha   90.00
_cell.angle_beta   90.00
_cell.angle_gamma   90.00
#
_symmetry.space_group_name_H-M   'P 1'
#
loop_
_entity.id
_entity.type
_entity.pdbx_description
1 polymer ?
#
loop_
_entity_poly.entity_id
_entity_poly.type
_entity_poly.pdbx_seq_one_letter_code
_entity_poly.pdbx_strand_id
1 'polypeptide(L)'
;MREKKKKMYLLAMAILLINTTSFGANYNSYNGQESKDPNKYGNEKEQTKEVNPVKTKDVGIMLTSGDNKSLKVTNKVDIVVDGGTGVKINIYKDKDGDPEKNPLGNGKNLFINEGNITINGGIGVDLYAPDKIKGENRFENNGTLTVNSGTGVKLGSINGSVINNKDIIVKGGVGVSLLKNGVSFTNNNNLTVSNGTGIQFDKTGTVGAIFVNSGNVIATNGIAVNNIGSGNATTYLKNGSTTLGVIQGNVKDGVDILALEGGDKSYNNLDVKNYNAITVRGGEAKIEDSKIELYYNNKTEKYLTSTKNELNKVDGKKELGNLTISNSSLTIGMNGDTNKLIDAKEVNLKENVSLKFQGAGQGAYDVSKILGANVKFDINNFEDTVIWKYKNQNGKLIANKKDYFEILNKSQLKDFTAAFQNDVIKNKKIYEIAGDTLESIKTEGEFNKALTQLSGGLHGYTVDIAAVNSRTLSNTIKNRALTRDYLVSRPVSSWIQDVSYIDNNHKFGGLMDVDYREKGAFGISEKQILKNGRLGIVYGGSTGKADAREYGDIDVDAAYFGGYYHHTFNDNWSLNSNANFVYTHNRVTRNINFGEGKDSINHQFKSNYPTYTVGIGSKLIYTLKDDNYNRAYFYTGLDINRIMQGMINEEEDKSPKDAPEFTVRKGNANDKSYYSIVPSAGFMVQNSGYIFDKKYRIGADFAWETELGHIKDGKRIDMKGISREYKVETTERENIFSYSILGELNLTEDLAVNARYTSMFSDEYDADLVSAGFEYKMDTMGKNLIAPLFYGLENNKPDSDRWGGTFGLVMETLDDTDRAYYNGGKLSGGDYATSTIYKPKFTLSLNDKKTAWSYYFEGYYQNNEMIQGKKSNEAKMHASRIHGEARWTDTYSKGKYGINIGYRHEEADKPQNFGYPHYRRTKRKVHQLRLTPNFTYELGNGFTFTGKTTGVLEYNYEGDRESQMDFLMENEYGIIYTGITNWRMSLIYFRDDRWYDNSNRKVEWDSKKKEYKYNYDASGRYQLGQIRPTIIYYFGNGGSFKFDVRVPLGNGQWYQDKKGNKNSGETYEVRYGFNYYHPVTPGVTLNLGGAFLNIKSKAKNGDITRSYSFRPNIGISYSF
;
A
#
# COMPACT_ATOMS: atom_id res chain seq x y z
N MET A 1 -12.92 37.06 56.58
CA MET A 1 -12.11 36.48 55.47
C MET A 1 -10.87 35.70 56.00
N ARG A 2 -11.02 34.81 56.99
CA ARG A 2 -9.91 34.01 57.52
C ARG A 2 -10.36 32.72 58.24
N GLU A 3 -11.34 31.98 57.69
CA GLU A 3 -11.75 30.69 58.28
C GLU A 3 -12.19 29.59 57.29
N LYS A 4 -12.28 29.87 55.98
CA LYS A 4 -12.61 28.84 54.96
C LYS A 4 -11.41 28.13 54.32
N LYS A 5 -10.15 28.50 54.64
CA LYS A 5 -8.94 27.89 54.05
C LYS A 5 -8.27 26.78 54.88
N LYS A 6 -8.63 26.57 56.15
CA LYS A 6 -8.02 25.52 57.01
C LYS A 6 -8.73 24.17 56.99
N LYS A 7 -10.02 24.09 56.64
CA LYS A 7 -10.76 22.81 56.58
C LYS A 7 -10.62 22.06 55.25
N MET A 8 -10.26 22.71 54.15
CA MET A 8 -9.98 22.02 52.86
C MET A 8 -8.59 21.39 52.79
N TYR A 9 -7.58 21.95 53.47
CA TYR A 9 -6.24 21.33 53.53
C TYR A 9 -6.21 20.10 54.45
N LEU A 10 -7.02 20.07 55.52
CA LEU A 10 -7.14 18.90 56.39
C LEU A 10 -7.91 17.75 55.73
N LEU A 11 -8.92 18.05 54.91
CA LEU A 11 -9.66 17.02 54.15
C LEU A 11 -8.83 16.49 52.96
N ALA A 12 -8.02 17.33 52.31
CA ALA A 12 -7.09 16.89 51.26
C ALA A 12 -5.91 16.08 51.82
N MET A 13 -5.36 16.42 53.00
CA MET A 13 -4.34 15.59 53.66
C MET A 13 -4.91 14.30 54.25
N ALA A 14 -6.15 14.29 54.76
CA ALA A 14 -6.80 13.06 55.20
C ALA A 14 -7.12 12.11 54.04
N ILE A 15 -7.48 12.64 52.86
CA ILE A 15 -7.71 11.82 51.65
C ILE A 15 -6.38 11.35 51.03
N LEU A 16 -5.28 12.09 51.18
CA LEU A 16 -3.93 11.66 50.77
C LEU A 16 -3.25 10.71 51.77
N LEU A 17 -3.63 10.73 53.06
CA LEU A 17 -3.09 9.84 54.10
C LEU A 17 -3.94 8.57 54.33
N ILE A 18 -5.13 8.44 53.71
CA ILE A 18 -5.93 7.20 53.70
C ILE A 18 -5.52 6.24 52.57
N ASN A 19 -4.57 6.61 51.69
CA ASN A 19 -3.76 5.62 50.97
C ASN A 19 -2.65 5.06 51.89
N THR A 20 -3.05 4.60 53.08
CA THR A 20 -2.27 3.58 53.77
C THR A 20 -2.20 2.38 52.83
N THR A 21 -0.98 1.92 52.56
CA THR A 21 -0.71 0.55 52.16
C THR A 21 -1.61 -0.39 52.96
N SER A 22 -2.73 -0.83 52.37
CA SER A 22 -3.46 -1.99 52.88
C SER A 22 -2.50 -3.16 52.69
N PHE A 23 -1.79 -3.53 53.76
CA PHE A 23 -1.20 -4.85 53.84
C PHE A 23 -2.37 -5.82 53.63
N GLY A 24 -2.31 -6.64 52.59
CA GLY A 24 -3.39 -7.58 52.29
C GLY A 24 -3.68 -8.46 53.50
N ALA A 25 -4.94 -8.79 53.72
CA ALA A 25 -5.32 -9.69 54.80
C ALA A 25 -4.94 -11.13 54.42
N ASN A 26 -4.30 -11.84 55.35
CA ASN A 26 -4.16 -13.29 55.27
C ASN A 26 -5.32 -13.91 56.06
N TYR A 27 -6.28 -14.54 55.39
CA TYR A 27 -7.48 -15.06 56.08
C TYR A 27 -7.15 -16.28 56.95
N ASN A 28 -6.30 -17.19 56.48
CA ASN A 28 -5.81 -18.34 57.25
C ASN A 28 -4.31 -18.58 56.97
N SER A 29 -3.51 -18.87 57.99
CA SER A 29 -2.05 -19.11 57.85
C SER A 29 -1.58 -20.30 58.67
N TYR A 30 -0.74 -21.14 58.07
CA TYR A 30 -0.20 -22.37 58.64
C TYR A 30 1.32 -22.39 58.49
N ASN A 31 2.03 -22.82 59.55
CA ASN A 31 3.49 -22.88 59.58
C ASN A 31 3.98 -24.33 59.74
N GLY A 32 5.02 -24.71 59.00
CA GLY A 32 5.66 -26.02 59.11
C GLY A 32 6.44 -26.21 60.40
N GLN A 33 6.61 -27.47 60.81
CA GLN A 33 7.42 -27.89 61.96
C GLN A 33 8.42 -28.95 61.52
N GLU A 34 9.50 -29.13 62.29
CA GLU A 34 10.43 -30.24 62.06
C GLU A 34 9.73 -31.57 62.31
N SER A 35 9.93 -32.54 61.41
CA SER A 35 9.42 -33.88 61.63
C SER A 35 10.44 -34.74 62.37
N LYS A 36 9.98 -35.45 63.41
CA LYS A 36 10.79 -36.49 64.11
C LYS A 36 10.86 -37.80 63.34
N ASP A 37 9.99 -37.98 62.35
CA ASP A 37 9.93 -39.14 61.45
C ASP A 37 10.09 -38.66 60.01
N PRO A 38 11.17 -39.01 59.30
CA PRO A 38 11.41 -38.56 57.93
C PRO A 38 10.29 -38.97 56.94
N ASN A 39 9.40 -39.91 57.31
CA ASN A 39 8.27 -40.34 56.50
C ASN A 39 6.95 -39.60 56.81
N LYS A 40 6.93 -38.67 57.78
CA LYS A 40 5.74 -37.88 58.16
C LYS A 40 6.00 -36.39 58.01
N TYR A 41 4.93 -35.62 57.79
CA TYR A 41 5.01 -34.16 57.82
C TYR A 41 5.06 -33.69 59.27
N GLY A 42 5.90 -32.69 59.57
CA GLY A 42 6.06 -32.20 60.94
C GLY A 42 4.82 -31.48 61.47
N ASN A 43 3.95 -30.99 60.59
CA ASN A 43 2.64 -30.45 60.95
C ASN A 43 1.58 -30.85 59.91
N GLU A 44 0.45 -31.42 60.34
CA GLU A 44 -0.69 -31.76 59.48
C GLU A 44 -1.97 -31.05 59.99
N LYS A 45 -2.72 -30.39 59.09
CA LYS A 45 -3.93 -29.62 59.42
C LYS A 45 -5.06 -29.84 58.40
N GLU A 46 -6.30 -29.66 58.84
CA GLU A 46 -7.47 -29.58 57.97
C GLU A 46 -8.09 -28.17 58.01
N GLN A 47 -8.43 -27.61 56.85
CA GLN A 47 -9.19 -26.37 56.70
C GLN A 47 -10.66 -26.71 56.45
N THR A 48 -11.50 -26.47 57.45
CA THR A 48 -12.95 -26.73 57.42
C THR A 48 -13.81 -25.48 57.59
N LYS A 49 -13.20 -24.33 57.89
CA LYS A 49 -13.89 -23.04 57.99
C LYS A 49 -13.93 -22.34 56.65
N GLU A 50 -15.05 -21.70 56.33
CA GLU A 50 -15.22 -20.91 55.11
C GLU A 50 -14.13 -19.83 54.97
N VAL A 51 -13.70 -19.59 53.74
CA VAL A 51 -12.75 -18.54 53.37
C VAL A 51 -13.54 -17.44 52.66
N ASN A 52 -13.50 -16.21 53.19
CA ASN A 52 -14.12 -15.06 52.52
C ASN A 52 -13.54 -14.88 51.11
N PRO A 53 -14.31 -14.34 50.14
CA PRO A 53 -13.81 -14.07 48.80
C PRO A 53 -12.50 -13.27 48.82
N VAL A 54 -11.45 -13.80 48.18
CA VAL A 54 -10.09 -13.28 48.29
C VAL A 54 -9.88 -12.12 47.31
N LYS A 55 -9.87 -10.89 47.84
CA LYS A 55 -9.78 -9.65 47.06
C LYS A 55 -8.33 -9.29 46.69
N THR A 56 -8.15 -8.30 45.83
CA THR A 56 -6.84 -7.82 45.38
C THR A 56 -5.88 -7.55 46.56
N LYS A 57 -4.66 -8.11 46.49
CA LYS A 57 -3.61 -8.12 47.52
C LYS A 57 -3.82 -9.07 48.70
N ASP A 58 -5.00 -9.64 48.91
CA ASP A 58 -5.26 -10.61 49.98
C ASP A 58 -4.73 -12.01 49.63
N VAL A 59 -4.49 -12.81 50.68
CA VAL A 59 -4.20 -14.24 50.56
C VAL A 59 -5.24 -15.05 51.36
N GLY A 60 -5.93 -15.98 50.72
CA GLY A 60 -6.92 -16.83 51.37
C GLY A 60 -6.30 -17.76 52.40
N ILE A 61 -5.48 -18.70 51.91
CA ILE A 61 -4.77 -19.67 52.74
C ILE A 61 -3.26 -19.55 52.47
N MET A 62 -2.46 -19.34 53.50
CA MET A 62 -1.00 -19.29 53.40
C MET A 62 -0.36 -20.49 54.10
N LEU A 63 0.43 -21.27 53.37
CA LEU A 63 1.26 -22.34 53.92
C LEU A 63 2.71 -21.85 53.89
N THR A 64 3.41 -21.92 55.03
CA THR A 64 4.78 -21.41 55.10
C THR A 64 5.70 -22.40 55.81
N SER A 65 6.74 -22.88 55.13
CA SER A 65 7.78 -23.73 55.73
C SER A 65 9.17 -23.10 55.61
N GLY A 66 9.97 -23.24 56.67
CA GLY A 66 11.38 -22.84 56.74
C GLY A 66 12.31 -24.04 56.56
N ASP A 67 13.54 -23.96 57.06
CA ASP A 67 14.53 -25.03 56.91
C ASP A 67 14.16 -26.27 57.75
N ASN A 68 14.30 -27.47 57.19
CA ASN A 68 13.95 -28.79 57.73
C ASN A 68 12.50 -28.93 58.27
N LYS A 69 11.64 -27.96 57.98
CA LYS A 69 10.22 -27.96 58.38
C LYS A 69 9.36 -28.54 57.28
N SER A 70 8.33 -29.27 57.65
CA SER A 70 7.33 -29.77 56.72
C SER A 70 5.90 -29.53 57.20
N LEU A 71 5.00 -29.28 56.24
CA LEU A 71 3.61 -28.91 56.48
C LEU A 71 2.70 -29.60 55.46
N LYS A 72 1.62 -30.20 55.93
CA LYS A 72 0.53 -30.71 55.10
C LYS A 72 -0.79 -30.06 55.51
N VAL A 73 -1.54 -29.52 54.55
CA VAL A 73 -2.87 -28.96 54.79
C VAL A 73 -3.87 -29.55 53.81
N THR A 74 -4.96 -30.12 54.33
CA THR A 74 -6.10 -30.59 53.53
C THR A 74 -7.25 -29.59 53.62
N ASN A 75 -7.66 -29.01 52.49
CA ASN A 75 -8.77 -28.06 52.40
C ASN A 75 -10.06 -28.75 51.96
N LYS A 76 -11.13 -28.59 52.76
CA LYS A 76 -12.44 -29.19 52.50
C LYS A 76 -13.53 -28.17 52.13
N VAL A 77 -13.18 -26.88 52.03
CA VAL A 77 -14.12 -25.79 51.72
C VAL A 77 -13.84 -25.16 50.35
N ASP A 78 -14.86 -24.51 49.79
CA ASP A 78 -14.71 -23.77 48.53
C ASP A 78 -13.91 -22.47 48.73
N ILE A 79 -13.16 -22.08 47.70
CA ILE A 79 -12.36 -20.84 47.66
C ILE A 79 -12.78 -20.02 46.45
N VAL A 80 -13.16 -18.76 46.68
CA VAL A 80 -13.46 -17.78 45.61
C VAL A 80 -12.38 -16.70 45.59
N VAL A 81 -11.79 -16.43 44.43
CA VAL A 81 -10.71 -15.45 44.25
C VAL A 81 -11.14 -14.33 43.31
N ASP A 82 -11.26 -13.11 43.85
CA ASP A 82 -11.68 -11.89 43.16
C ASP A 82 -10.52 -10.88 43.07
N GLY A 83 -9.37 -11.33 42.54
CA GLY A 83 -8.19 -10.50 42.28
C GLY A 83 -7.00 -10.73 43.19
N GLY A 84 -7.12 -11.51 44.26
CA GLY A 84 -6.05 -11.84 45.22
C GLY A 84 -5.30 -13.14 44.91
N THR A 85 -4.77 -13.80 45.94
CA THR A 85 -4.19 -15.16 45.85
C THR A 85 -4.97 -16.13 46.73
N GLY A 86 -5.72 -17.06 46.15
CA GLY A 86 -6.55 -18.00 46.89
C GLY A 86 -5.74 -18.82 47.90
N VAL A 87 -4.68 -19.46 47.43
CA VAL A 87 -3.75 -20.24 48.25
C VAL A 87 -2.32 -19.86 47.89
N LYS A 88 -1.49 -19.54 48.88
CA LYS A 88 -0.06 -19.30 48.69
C LYS A 88 0.75 -20.34 49.46
N ILE A 89 1.48 -21.19 48.76
CA ILE A 89 2.35 -22.20 49.33
C ILE A 89 3.79 -21.69 49.22
N ASN A 90 4.37 -21.32 50.36
CA ASN A 90 5.60 -20.54 50.44
C ASN A 90 6.70 -21.29 51.21
N ILE A 91 7.93 -21.20 50.71
CA ILE A 91 9.15 -21.62 51.42
C ILE A 91 10.07 -20.41 51.55
N TYR A 92 10.53 -20.12 52.76
CA TYR A 92 11.41 -19.00 53.07
C TYR A 92 12.74 -19.46 53.67
N LYS A 93 13.71 -18.55 53.68
CA LYS A 93 15.01 -18.73 54.32
C LYS A 93 14.91 -18.37 55.81
N ASP A 94 15.29 -19.28 56.70
CA ASP A 94 15.48 -18.94 58.13
C ASP A 94 16.73 -18.03 58.29
N LYS A 95 16.70 -17.04 59.19
CA LYS A 95 17.65 -15.90 59.23
C LYS A 95 19.13 -16.27 59.43
N ASP A 96 19.44 -17.50 59.83
CA ASP A 96 20.77 -17.89 60.31
C ASP A 96 21.50 -18.82 59.32
N GLY A 97 22.24 -18.25 58.36
CA GLY A 97 23.29 -18.99 57.65
C GLY A 97 23.86 -18.35 56.36
N ASP A 98 25.13 -18.69 56.09
CA ASP A 98 25.98 -18.20 54.98
C ASP A 98 25.27 -18.40 53.61
N PRO A 99 24.89 -17.29 52.92
CA PRO A 99 24.16 -17.33 51.65
C PRO A 99 24.91 -17.99 50.48
N GLU A 100 26.24 -18.12 50.54
CA GLU A 100 27.05 -18.62 49.42
C GLU A 100 27.39 -20.10 49.54
N LYS A 101 27.37 -20.67 50.76
CA LYS A 101 27.80 -22.07 51.00
C LYS A 101 26.67 -23.06 51.30
N ASN A 102 25.52 -22.62 51.82
CA ASN A 102 24.35 -23.48 52.07
C ASN A 102 23.04 -22.69 51.96
N PRO A 103 22.23 -22.84 50.89
CA PRO A 103 20.90 -22.21 50.85
C PRO A 103 19.95 -22.93 51.83
N LEU A 104 19.81 -22.41 53.04
CA LEU A 104 18.97 -22.96 54.14
C LEU A 104 17.46 -22.72 53.91
N GLY A 105 16.92 -23.40 52.90
CA GLY A 105 15.49 -23.52 52.66
C GLY A 105 15.21 -24.82 51.93
N ASN A 106 15.15 -25.93 52.67
CA ASN A 106 14.82 -27.26 52.14
C ASN A 106 13.45 -27.78 52.64
N GLY A 107 12.60 -26.90 53.18
CA GLY A 107 11.29 -27.26 53.73
C GLY A 107 10.36 -27.94 52.71
N LYS A 108 9.34 -28.64 53.22
CA LYS A 108 8.38 -29.40 52.39
C LYS A 108 6.94 -29.05 52.70
N ASN A 109 6.20 -28.51 51.73
CA ASN A 109 4.78 -28.23 51.85
C ASN A 109 3.96 -29.16 50.95
N LEU A 110 2.84 -29.67 51.46
CA LEU A 110 1.81 -30.36 50.69
C LEU A 110 0.44 -29.70 50.96
N PHE A 111 -0.21 -29.21 49.92
CA PHE A 111 -1.60 -28.76 49.99
C PHE A 111 -2.48 -29.76 49.23
N ILE A 112 -3.52 -30.29 49.87
CA ILE A 112 -4.52 -31.14 49.24
C ILE A 112 -5.84 -30.37 49.23
N ASN A 113 -6.45 -30.17 48.06
CA ASN A 113 -7.71 -29.45 47.94
C ASN A 113 -8.84 -30.40 47.55
N GLU A 114 -9.85 -30.55 48.40
CA GLU A 114 -11.07 -31.32 48.13
C GLU A 114 -12.27 -30.42 47.77
N GLY A 115 -12.23 -29.14 48.15
CA GLY A 115 -13.24 -28.13 47.77
C GLY A 115 -13.04 -27.54 46.37
N ASN A 116 -14.00 -26.77 45.87
CA ASN A 116 -13.88 -26.11 44.58
C ASN A 116 -13.10 -24.79 44.68
N ILE A 117 -12.33 -24.44 43.65
CA ILE A 117 -11.66 -23.14 43.56
C ILE A 117 -12.19 -22.39 42.34
N THR A 118 -12.79 -21.21 42.55
CA THR A 118 -13.28 -20.33 41.48
C THR A 118 -12.46 -19.04 41.43
N ILE A 119 -11.87 -18.73 40.28
CA ILE A 119 -11.00 -17.58 40.07
C ILE A 119 -11.67 -16.60 39.10
N ASN A 120 -12.17 -15.49 39.63
CA ASN A 120 -12.72 -14.36 38.84
C ASN A 120 -11.65 -13.33 38.48
N GLY A 121 -10.48 -13.39 39.14
CA GLY A 121 -9.28 -12.63 38.83
C GLY A 121 -8.18 -12.97 39.86
N GLY A 122 -6.92 -12.65 39.56
CA GLY A 122 -5.79 -12.97 40.46
C GLY A 122 -5.23 -14.38 40.26
N ILE A 123 -4.77 -15.02 41.33
CA ILE A 123 -4.15 -16.36 41.30
C ILE A 123 -4.94 -17.32 42.20
N GLY A 124 -5.37 -18.47 41.69
CA GLY A 124 -6.01 -19.50 42.50
C GLY A 124 -5.05 -20.11 43.53
N VAL A 125 -3.94 -20.69 43.04
CA VAL A 125 -2.91 -21.32 43.87
C VAL A 125 -1.51 -20.88 43.40
N ASP A 126 -0.69 -20.29 44.29
CA ASP A 126 0.67 -19.83 44.03
C ASP A 126 1.69 -20.68 44.82
N LEU A 127 2.42 -21.56 44.12
CA LEU A 127 3.54 -22.30 44.67
C LEU A 127 4.79 -21.43 44.54
N TYR A 128 5.20 -20.76 45.60
CA TYR A 128 6.26 -19.77 45.57
C TYR A 128 7.47 -20.21 46.41
N ALA A 129 8.67 -20.04 45.83
CA ALA A 129 9.92 -20.01 46.57
C ALA A 129 10.92 -19.06 45.89
N PRO A 130 11.78 -18.36 46.65
CA PRO A 130 12.92 -17.61 46.10
C PRO A 130 13.87 -18.48 45.27
N ASP A 131 14.47 -17.92 44.21
CA ASP A 131 15.26 -18.63 43.17
C ASP A 131 16.48 -19.44 43.66
N LYS A 132 16.86 -19.33 44.94
CA LYS A 132 17.99 -20.07 45.53
C LYS A 132 17.56 -21.19 46.50
N ILE A 133 16.26 -21.33 46.77
CA ILE A 133 15.69 -22.29 47.72
C ILE A 133 15.34 -23.59 46.95
N LYS A 134 15.72 -24.75 47.52
CA LYS A 134 15.53 -26.08 46.90
C LYS A 134 14.41 -26.91 47.54
N GLY A 135 13.66 -26.35 48.48
CA GLY A 135 12.53 -27.01 49.14
C GLY A 135 11.41 -27.43 48.17
N GLU A 136 10.54 -28.31 48.66
CA GLU A 136 9.51 -28.98 47.85
C GLU A 136 8.13 -28.40 48.16
N ASN A 137 7.49 -27.77 47.18
CA ASN A 137 6.08 -27.38 47.26
C ASN A 137 5.24 -28.34 46.40
N ARG A 138 4.29 -29.04 47.00
CA ARG A 138 3.37 -29.94 46.30
C ARG A 138 1.92 -29.50 46.48
N PHE A 139 1.15 -29.55 45.40
CA PHE A 139 -0.29 -29.32 45.41
C PHE A 139 -1.02 -30.51 44.76
N GLU A 140 -2.01 -31.04 45.46
CA GLU A 140 -2.93 -32.06 44.94
C GLU A 140 -4.34 -31.49 44.87
N ASN A 141 -4.90 -31.45 43.67
CA ASN A 141 -6.25 -30.96 43.45
C ASN A 141 -7.22 -32.13 43.23
N ASN A 142 -8.13 -32.30 44.19
CA ASN A 142 -9.22 -33.27 44.19
C ASN A 142 -10.61 -32.61 44.11
N GLY A 143 -10.69 -31.29 43.90
CA GLY A 143 -11.91 -30.53 43.63
C GLY A 143 -11.86 -29.81 42.28
N THR A 144 -12.97 -29.21 41.83
CA THR A 144 -13.02 -28.54 40.51
C THR A 144 -12.37 -27.16 40.58
N LEU A 145 -11.50 -26.84 39.60
CA LEU A 145 -10.86 -25.53 39.48
C LEU A 145 -11.46 -24.77 38.28
N THR A 146 -12.12 -23.65 38.51
CA THR A 146 -12.73 -22.81 37.46
C THR A 146 -12.03 -21.47 37.34
N VAL A 147 -11.42 -21.17 36.19
CA VAL A 147 -10.74 -19.90 35.88
C VAL A 147 -11.61 -19.08 34.94
N ASN A 148 -12.29 -18.06 35.46
CA ASN A 148 -13.02 -17.09 34.65
C ASN A 148 -12.10 -15.99 34.11
N SER A 149 -11.08 -15.60 34.89
CA SER A 149 -10.00 -14.68 34.51
C SER A 149 -8.82 -14.85 35.47
N GLY A 150 -7.61 -14.39 35.11
CA GLY A 150 -6.40 -14.55 35.94
C GLY A 150 -5.66 -15.87 35.71
N THR A 151 -5.08 -16.45 36.76
CA THR A 151 -4.32 -17.71 36.70
C THR A 151 -4.85 -18.73 37.71
N GLY A 152 -5.16 -19.95 37.28
CA GLY A 152 -5.64 -21.01 38.17
C GLY A 152 -4.54 -21.47 39.13
N VAL A 153 -3.46 -22.04 38.59
CA VAL A 153 -2.30 -22.52 39.37
C VAL A 153 -1.03 -21.92 38.82
N LYS A 154 -0.14 -21.46 39.71
CA LYS A 154 1.14 -20.83 39.37
C LYS A 154 2.27 -21.58 40.05
N LEU A 155 3.16 -22.20 39.26
CA LEU A 155 4.30 -22.99 39.73
C LEU A 155 5.58 -22.14 39.69
N GLY A 156 5.81 -21.39 40.76
CA GLY A 156 6.93 -20.45 40.93
C GLY A 156 8.08 -20.92 41.81
N SER A 157 8.08 -22.18 42.28
CA SER A 157 9.11 -22.77 43.16
C SER A 157 9.93 -23.81 42.39
N ILE A 158 11.26 -23.82 42.56
CA ILE A 158 12.11 -24.92 42.08
C ILE A 158 11.63 -26.22 42.78
N ASN A 159 11.54 -27.35 42.05
CA ASN A 159 10.97 -28.61 42.52
C ASN A 159 9.46 -28.57 42.87
N GLY A 160 8.73 -27.53 42.45
CA GLY A 160 7.29 -27.47 42.62
C GLY A 160 6.59 -28.58 41.81
N SER A 161 5.66 -29.31 42.44
CA SER A 161 4.88 -30.35 41.75
C SER A 161 3.39 -30.18 41.99
N VAL A 162 2.59 -30.39 40.95
CA VAL A 162 1.14 -30.29 41.03
C VAL A 162 0.52 -31.54 40.41
N ILE A 163 -0.42 -32.18 41.12
CA ILE A 163 -1.22 -33.29 40.60
C ILE A 163 -2.68 -32.87 40.61
N ASN A 164 -3.32 -32.91 39.46
CA ASN A 164 -4.72 -32.61 39.30
C ASN A 164 -5.52 -33.88 38.99
N ASN A 165 -6.47 -34.21 39.86
CA ASN A 165 -7.32 -35.41 39.77
C ASN A 165 -8.79 -35.07 39.42
N LYS A 166 -9.14 -33.78 39.31
CA LYS A 166 -10.49 -33.28 38.96
C LYS A 166 -10.47 -32.27 37.82
N ASP A 167 -11.63 -31.77 37.42
CA ASP A 167 -11.72 -30.92 36.23
C ASP A 167 -11.08 -29.53 36.46
N ILE A 168 -10.36 -29.05 35.45
CA ILE A 168 -9.93 -27.65 35.32
C ILE A 168 -10.71 -27.02 34.17
N ILE A 169 -11.47 -25.97 34.45
CA ILE A 169 -12.33 -25.27 33.49
C ILE A 169 -11.81 -23.84 33.30
N VAL A 170 -11.24 -23.54 32.14
CA VAL A 170 -10.71 -22.21 31.79
C VAL A 170 -11.68 -21.52 30.84
N LYS A 171 -12.40 -20.52 31.33
CA LYS A 171 -13.30 -19.65 30.56
C LYS A 171 -12.63 -18.35 30.10
N GLY A 172 -11.51 -17.99 30.72
CA GLY A 172 -10.64 -16.86 30.38
C GLY A 172 -9.36 -16.91 31.23
N GLY A 173 -8.27 -16.28 30.79
CA GLY A 173 -6.99 -16.29 31.51
C GLY A 173 -6.14 -17.56 31.26
N VAL A 174 -5.40 -18.01 32.29
CA VAL A 174 -4.47 -19.15 32.23
C VAL A 174 -4.87 -20.22 33.26
N GLY A 175 -5.05 -21.47 32.84
CA GLY A 175 -5.33 -22.59 33.75
C GLY A 175 -4.16 -22.86 34.70
N VAL A 176 -3.01 -23.22 34.15
CA VAL A 176 -1.78 -23.52 34.89
C VAL A 176 -0.59 -22.82 34.24
N SER A 177 0.21 -22.07 35.00
CA SER A 177 1.43 -21.39 34.56
C SER A 177 2.66 -22.00 35.25
N LEU A 178 3.62 -22.47 34.45
CA LEU A 178 4.88 -23.10 34.88
C LEU A 178 6.03 -22.09 34.70
N LEU A 179 6.48 -21.51 35.81
CA LEU A 179 7.39 -20.35 35.83
C LEU A 179 8.83 -20.68 36.23
N LYS A 180 9.12 -21.91 36.68
CA LYS A 180 10.48 -22.31 37.08
C LYS A 180 10.89 -23.61 36.42
N ASN A 181 12.21 -23.80 36.35
CA ASN A 181 12.85 -25.03 35.90
C ASN A 181 12.64 -26.16 36.92
N GLY A 182 12.51 -27.39 36.43
CA GLY A 182 12.34 -28.58 37.26
C GLY A 182 11.00 -28.66 37.99
N VAL A 183 9.99 -27.90 37.55
CA VAL A 183 8.61 -28.03 38.04
C VAL A 183 7.83 -29.02 37.19
N SER A 184 6.89 -29.73 37.82
CA SER A 184 6.04 -30.70 37.14
C SER A 184 4.57 -30.45 37.42
N PHE A 185 3.75 -30.57 36.37
CA PHE A 185 2.30 -30.62 36.49
C PHE A 185 1.80 -31.92 35.87
N THR A 186 1.06 -32.72 36.64
CA THR A 186 0.41 -33.94 36.17
C THR A 186 -1.10 -33.74 36.16
N ASN A 187 -1.71 -33.86 35.00
CA ASN A 187 -3.15 -33.83 34.83
C ASN A 187 -3.70 -35.24 34.62
N ASN A 188 -4.55 -35.71 35.52
CA ASN A 188 -5.18 -37.03 35.47
C ASN A 188 -6.65 -36.99 35.04
N ASN A 189 -7.23 -35.81 34.82
CA ASN A 189 -8.65 -35.64 34.48
C ASN A 189 -8.84 -34.57 33.38
N ASN A 190 -10.05 -34.01 33.21
CA ASN A 190 -10.31 -33.09 32.11
C ASN A 190 -9.77 -31.68 32.38
N LEU A 191 -9.14 -31.09 31.36
CA LEU A 191 -8.85 -29.66 31.27
C LEU A 191 -9.61 -29.10 30.06
N THR A 192 -10.59 -28.24 30.30
CA THR A 192 -11.41 -27.63 29.24
C THR A 192 -11.12 -26.14 29.11
N VAL A 193 -10.80 -25.66 27.91
CA VAL A 193 -10.50 -24.26 27.61
C VAL A 193 -11.51 -23.72 26.62
N SER A 194 -12.42 -22.89 27.11
CA SER A 194 -13.44 -22.22 26.27
C SER A 194 -12.94 -20.88 25.72
N ASN A 195 -12.19 -20.10 26.51
CA ASN A 195 -11.32 -19.01 26.03
C ASN A 195 -10.07 -18.93 26.93
N GLY A 196 -8.94 -18.45 26.40
CA GLY A 196 -7.67 -18.31 27.16
C GLY A 196 -6.66 -19.44 26.88
N THR A 197 -5.84 -19.78 27.87
CA THR A 197 -4.77 -20.79 27.75
C THR A 197 -4.91 -21.84 28.84
N GLY A 198 -4.86 -23.12 28.48
CA GLY A 198 -4.90 -24.23 29.43
C GLY A 198 -3.61 -24.29 30.26
N ILE A 199 -2.51 -24.64 29.60
CA ILE A 199 -1.17 -24.73 30.19
C ILE A 199 -0.24 -23.70 29.56
N GLN A 200 0.50 -22.96 30.39
CA GLN A 200 1.47 -21.96 29.95
C GLN A 200 2.86 -22.23 30.52
N PHE A 201 3.89 -22.19 29.67
CA PHE A 201 5.31 -22.25 30.07
C PHE A 201 5.97 -20.87 29.91
N ASP A 202 6.73 -20.43 30.93
CA ASP A 202 7.16 -19.02 31.06
C ASP A 202 8.69 -18.75 31.27
N LYS A 203 9.61 -19.74 31.37
CA LYS A 203 11.03 -19.47 31.81
C LYS A 203 12.18 -20.24 31.13
N THR A 204 13.41 -19.68 31.22
CA THR A 204 14.79 -20.10 30.81
C THR A 204 15.56 -21.05 31.77
N GLY A 205 16.09 -22.17 31.26
CA GLY A 205 17.21 -22.94 31.86
C GLY A 205 17.31 -24.43 31.45
N THR A 206 18.25 -25.18 32.04
CA THR A 206 18.73 -26.50 31.54
C THR A 206 17.80 -27.69 31.85
N VAL A 207 17.07 -27.64 32.98
CA VAL A 207 16.09 -28.65 33.39
C VAL A 207 14.71 -28.03 33.20
N GLY A 208 14.10 -28.22 32.04
CA GLY A 208 12.85 -27.55 31.66
C GLY A 208 11.66 -27.92 32.53
N ALA A 209 10.56 -27.21 32.33
CA ALA A 209 9.28 -27.49 33.00
C ALA A 209 8.57 -28.67 32.30
N ILE A 210 7.89 -29.53 33.09
CA ILE A 210 7.26 -30.75 32.57
C ILE A 210 5.76 -30.71 32.82
N PHE A 211 5.00 -30.85 31.75
CA PHE A 211 3.58 -31.16 31.80
C PHE A 211 3.36 -32.62 31.43
N VAL A 212 2.72 -33.39 32.31
CA VAL A 212 2.34 -34.79 32.10
C VAL A 212 0.82 -34.85 31.98
N ASN A 213 0.31 -35.25 30.84
CA ASN A 213 -1.12 -35.40 30.61
C ASN A 213 -1.52 -36.87 30.52
N SER A 214 -2.33 -37.32 31.47
CA SER A 214 -2.96 -38.65 31.48
C SER A 214 -4.49 -38.58 31.32
N GLY A 215 -5.08 -37.38 31.35
CA GLY A 215 -6.51 -37.11 31.13
C GLY A 215 -6.77 -36.36 29.81
N ASN A 216 -7.95 -35.77 29.62
CA ASN A 216 -8.26 -35.05 28.38
C ASN A 216 -7.93 -33.55 28.47
N VAL A 217 -7.43 -32.96 27.39
CA VAL A 217 -7.26 -31.52 27.24
C VAL A 217 -8.06 -31.07 26.02
N ILE A 218 -9.08 -30.22 26.20
CA ILE A 218 -10.01 -29.82 25.14
C ILE A 218 -10.08 -28.30 25.09
N ALA A 219 -9.50 -27.69 24.07
CA ALA A 219 -9.54 -26.25 23.82
C ALA A 219 -10.31 -25.94 22.52
N THR A 220 -11.45 -25.24 22.64
CA THR A 220 -12.34 -24.95 21.50
C THR A 220 -12.03 -23.61 20.84
N ASN A 221 -11.89 -22.53 21.63
CA ASN A 221 -11.50 -21.19 21.15
C ASN A 221 -10.25 -20.65 21.87
N GLY A 222 -9.58 -21.49 22.66
CA GLY A 222 -8.35 -21.16 23.38
C GLY A 222 -7.15 -21.98 22.92
N ILE A 223 -6.03 -21.83 23.61
CA ILE A 223 -4.80 -22.61 23.37
C ILE A 223 -4.70 -23.70 24.44
N ALA A 224 -4.47 -24.95 24.04
CA ALA A 224 -4.36 -26.08 24.98
C ALA A 224 -3.06 -25.97 25.80
N VAL A 225 -1.93 -25.81 25.11
CA VAL A 225 -0.60 -25.67 25.71
C VAL A 225 0.14 -24.56 24.97
N ASN A 226 0.75 -23.62 25.70
CA ASN A 226 1.44 -22.47 25.12
C ASN A 226 2.78 -22.21 25.82
N ASN A 227 3.89 -22.31 25.10
CA ASN A 227 5.18 -21.83 25.58
C ASN A 227 5.44 -20.41 25.09
N ILE A 228 5.37 -19.44 26.01
CA ILE A 228 5.73 -18.04 25.75
C ILE A 228 7.10 -17.67 26.33
N GLY A 229 7.68 -18.56 27.15
CA GLY A 229 8.96 -18.36 27.83
C GLY A 229 10.16 -18.84 27.01
N SER A 230 11.33 -18.25 27.21
CA SER A 230 12.54 -18.53 26.44
C SER A 230 13.34 -19.78 26.90
N GLY A 231 12.75 -20.67 27.69
CA GLY A 231 13.43 -21.91 28.12
C GLY A 231 12.73 -23.17 27.71
N ASN A 232 13.27 -24.27 28.22
CA ASN A 232 12.93 -25.59 27.77
C ASN A 232 11.62 -26.08 28.40
N ALA A 233 10.77 -26.73 27.62
CA ALA A 233 9.56 -27.34 28.12
C ALA A 233 9.37 -28.76 27.55
N THR A 234 8.69 -29.59 28.33
CA THR A 234 8.31 -30.93 27.91
C THR A 234 6.82 -31.12 28.12
N THR A 235 6.12 -31.49 27.06
CA THR A 235 4.74 -31.96 27.12
C THR A 235 4.77 -33.47 26.94
N TYR A 236 4.36 -34.22 27.96
CA TYR A 236 4.35 -35.68 27.96
C TYR A 236 2.91 -36.19 27.93
N LEU A 237 2.50 -36.79 26.81
CA LEU A 237 1.18 -37.41 26.66
C LEU A 237 1.25 -38.89 27.05
N LYS A 238 0.33 -39.31 27.92
CA LYS A 238 0.24 -40.66 28.47
C LYS A 238 -1.11 -41.28 28.18
N ASN A 239 -1.18 -42.61 28.27
CA ASN A 239 -2.41 -43.39 28.14
C ASN A 239 -3.24 -43.17 26.86
N GLY A 240 -2.67 -42.59 25.79
CA GLY A 240 -3.47 -42.20 24.61
C GLY A 240 -4.42 -41.03 24.91
N SER A 241 -4.03 -40.13 25.83
CA SER A 241 -4.82 -38.96 26.22
C SER A 241 -5.25 -38.12 25.03
N THR A 242 -6.52 -37.71 24.99
CA THR A 242 -7.02 -36.81 23.94
C THR A 242 -6.56 -35.38 24.22
N THR A 243 -5.91 -34.75 23.23
CA THR A 243 -5.58 -33.31 23.26
C THR A 243 -6.15 -32.67 22.01
N LEU A 244 -7.25 -31.93 22.15
CA LEU A 244 -7.88 -31.17 21.08
C LEU A 244 -7.55 -29.69 21.27
N GLY A 245 -6.94 -29.07 20.26
CA GLY A 245 -6.49 -27.68 20.28
C GLY A 245 -4.97 -27.53 20.17
N VAL A 246 -4.50 -26.29 19.99
CA VAL A 246 -3.09 -26.02 19.64
C VAL A 246 -2.14 -26.29 20.82
N ILE A 247 -1.08 -27.05 20.55
CA ILE A 247 0.10 -27.24 21.39
C ILE A 247 1.24 -26.41 20.80
N GLN A 248 1.48 -25.22 21.36
CA GLN A 248 2.36 -24.21 20.81
C GLN A 248 3.69 -24.14 21.57
N GLY A 249 4.82 -24.36 20.89
CA GLY A 249 6.17 -24.12 21.43
C GLY A 249 6.76 -22.76 21.03
N ASN A 250 7.99 -22.46 21.48
CA ASN A 250 8.66 -21.16 21.34
C ASN A 250 9.88 -21.18 20.40
N VAL A 251 9.84 -20.36 19.35
CA VAL A 251 10.87 -20.27 18.31
C VAL A 251 12.17 -19.52 18.67
N LYS A 252 12.27 -18.82 19.82
CA LYS A 252 13.36 -17.84 20.04
C LYS A 252 14.63 -18.35 20.73
N ASP A 253 14.56 -19.24 21.72
CA ASP A 253 15.76 -19.62 22.52
C ASP A 253 15.70 -20.98 23.25
N GLY A 254 14.50 -21.44 23.61
CA GLY A 254 14.24 -22.67 24.37
C GLY A 254 14.13 -23.92 23.50
N VAL A 255 14.13 -25.10 24.13
CA VAL A 255 13.87 -26.39 23.49
C VAL A 255 12.54 -26.97 23.98
N ASP A 256 11.61 -27.18 23.05
CA ASP A 256 10.31 -27.81 23.33
C ASP A 256 10.27 -29.26 22.86
N ILE A 257 9.93 -30.17 23.76
CA ILE A 257 9.87 -31.62 23.47
C ILE A 257 8.46 -32.14 23.70
N LEU A 258 7.94 -32.86 22.71
CA LEU A 258 6.74 -33.67 22.83
C LEU A 258 7.15 -35.11 23.15
N ALA A 259 6.85 -35.58 24.35
CA ALA A 259 7.06 -36.96 24.73
C ALA A 259 5.75 -37.74 24.59
N LEU A 260 5.84 -38.98 24.11
CA LEU A 260 4.71 -39.89 23.96
C LEU A 260 4.97 -41.21 24.70
N GLU A 261 3.98 -41.67 25.45
CA GLU A 261 3.99 -43.02 26.02
C GLU A 261 3.63 -44.01 24.91
N GLY A 262 4.47 -45.03 24.70
CA GLY A 262 4.11 -46.11 23.80
C GLY A 262 3.49 -47.30 24.54
N GLY A 263 3.52 -48.47 23.89
CA GLY A 263 2.75 -49.65 24.30
C GLY A 263 1.44 -49.76 23.53
N ASP A 264 1.50 -49.49 22.23
CA ASP A 264 0.40 -49.55 21.27
C ASP A 264 -0.69 -48.48 21.54
N LYS A 265 -0.24 -47.27 21.88
CA LYS A 265 -1.11 -46.10 22.18
C LYS A 265 -1.24 -45.19 20.96
N SER A 266 -2.47 -44.75 20.66
CA SER A 266 -2.77 -43.76 19.61
C SER A 266 -3.04 -42.38 20.20
N TYR A 267 -2.57 -41.35 19.50
CA TYR A 267 -2.80 -39.93 19.80
C TYR A 267 -3.31 -39.24 18.53
N ASN A 268 -4.56 -38.80 18.57
CA ASN A 268 -5.29 -38.35 17.38
C ASN A 268 -5.60 -36.85 17.44
N ASN A 269 -5.70 -36.21 16.27
CA ASN A 269 -6.06 -34.79 16.12
C ASN A 269 -5.11 -33.82 16.85
N LEU A 270 -3.83 -34.16 16.95
CA LEU A 270 -2.83 -33.26 17.52
C LEU A 270 -2.56 -32.09 16.55
N ASP A 271 -2.54 -30.87 17.07
CA ASP A 271 -2.07 -29.66 16.35
C ASP A 271 -0.86 -29.09 17.09
N VAL A 272 0.34 -29.57 16.74
CA VAL A 272 1.61 -29.24 17.39
C VAL A 272 2.37 -28.25 16.53
N LYS A 273 2.68 -27.08 17.09
CA LYS A 273 3.34 -25.99 16.37
C LYS A 273 4.63 -25.58 17.05
N ASN A 274 5.67 -25.32 16.26
CA ASN A 274 6.98 -24.92 16.78
C ASN A 274 7.48 -25.81 17.92
N TYR A 275 7.63 -27.13 17.72
CA TYR A 275 8.36 -28.01 18.66
C TYR A 275 9.74 -28.42 18.13
N ASN A 276 10.68 -28.77 19.01
CA ASN A 276 12.03 -29.14 18.57
C ASN A 276 12.25 -30.63 18.39
N ALA A 277 11.55 -31.45 19.17
CA ALA A 277 11.64 -32.89 19.00
C ALA A 277 10.41 -33.65 19.51
N ILE A 278 10.23 -34.84 18.96
CA ILE A 278 9.34 -35.89 19.49
C ILE A 278 10.20 -36.99 20.11
N THR A 279 9.84 -37.49 21.29
CA THR A 279 10.49 -38.66 21.91
C THR A 279 9.46 -39.71 22.31
N VAL A 280 9.75 -40.99 22.07
CA VAL A 280 8.85 -42.10 22.41
C VAL A 280 9.41 -42.94 23.55
N ARG A 281 8.61 -43.14 24.60
CA ARG A 281 9.00 -43.86 25.82
C ARG A 281 8.33 -45.22 25.91
N GLY A 282 9.09 -46.26 25.56
CA GLY A 282 8.73 -47.68 25.64
C GLY A 282 7.65 -48.12 24.66
N GLY A 283 7.80 -49.27 24.00
CA GLY A 283 6.78 -49.81 23.08
C GLY A 283 6.51 -48.95 21.83
N GLU A 284 5.38 -49.14 21.16
CA GLU A 284 4.96 -48.35 19.98
C GLU A 284 3.99 -47.23 20.35
N ALA A 285 4.15 -46.04 19.78
CA ALA A 285 3.20 -44.93 19.83
C ALA A 285 2.75 -44.54 18.41
N LYS A 286 1.48 -44.18 18.24
CA LYS A 286 0.87 -43.81 16.95
C LYS A 286 0.35 -42.38 17.00
N ILE A 287 0.69 -41.57 15.99
CA ILE A 287 0.13 -40.23 15.75
C ILE A 287 -0.75 -40.33 14.51
N GLU A 288 -2.04 -39.97 14.65
CA GLU A 288 -3.02 -40.11 13.58
C GLU A 288 -3.80 -38.79 13.40
N ASP A 289 -4.22 -38.49 12.17
CA ASP A 289 -5.05 -37.31 11.84
C ASP A 289 -4.51 -35.97 12.40
N SER A 290 -3.19 -35.78 12.37
CA SER A 290 -2.50 -34.72 13.11
C SER A 290 -1.71 -33.75 12.22
N LYS A 291 -1.47 -32.54 12.73
CA LYS A 291 -0.57 -31.53 12.15
C LYS A 291 0.60 -31.32 13.10
N ILE A 292 1.81 -31.63 12.64
CA ILE A 292 3.02 -31.57 13.46
C ILE A 292 4.04 -30.66 12.77
N GLU A 293 4.50 -29.63 13.48
CA GLU A 293 5.56 -28.74 13.03
C GLU A 293 6.78 -28.85 13.95
N LEU A 294 7.92 -29.23 13.36
CA LEU A 294 9.20 -29.36 14.04
C LEU A 294 10.23 -28.37 13.50
N TYR A 295 11.15 -27.89 14.34
CA TYR A 295 12.24 -27.01 13.91
C TYR A 295 13.55 -27.34 14.62
N TYR A 296 14.63 -27.08 13.89
CA TYR A 296 15.98 -27.29 14.39
C TYR A 296 16.35 -26.34 15.53
N ASN A 297 16.97 -26.90 16.57
CA ASN A 297 17.72 -26.16 17.60
C ASN A 297 18.97 -26.97 17.98
N ASN A 298 20.12 -26.30 18.10
CA ASN A 298 21.39 -26.96 18.42
C ASN A 298 21.44 -27.51 19.87
N LYS A 299 20.54 -27.08 20.75
CA LYS A 299 20.43 -27.55 22.14
C LYS A 299 19.54 -28.79 22.31
N THR A 300 18.84 -29.23 21.27
CA THR A 300 17.79 -30.27 21.36
C THR A 300 18.29 -31.58 21.97
N GLU A 301 19.43 -32.09 21.51
CA GLU A 301 19.97 -33.38 21.98
C GLU A 301 20.36 -33.37 23.47
N LYS A 302 20.98 -32.26 23.92
CA LYS A 302 21.30 -32.04 25.33
C LYS A 302 20.05 -32.04 26.19
N TYR A 303 18.97 -31.42 25.71
CA TYR A 303 17.72 -31.35 26.45
C TYR A 303 16.92 -32.66 26.40
N LEU A 304 16.96 -33.43 25.30
CA LEU A 304 16.41 -34.79 25.23
C LEU A 304 16.99 -35.70 26.32
N THR A 305 18.31 -35.63 26.55
CA THR A 305 18.98 -36.38 27.63
C THR A 305 18.47 -35.98 29.02
N SER A 306 18.31 -34.68 29.25
CA SER A 306 17.79 -34.14 30.53
C SER A 306 16.33 -34.54 30.74
N THR A 307 15.51 -34.44 29.69
CA THR A 307 14.10 -34.83 29.67
C THR A 307 13.93 -36.31 29.98
N LYS A 308 14.77 -37.18 29.41
CA LYS A 308 14.75 -38.62 29.71
C LYS A 308 14.95 -38.89 31.20
N ASN A 309 15.90 -38.21 31.84
CA ASN A 309 16.18 -38.38 33.27
C ASN A 309 15.04 -37.90 34.16
N GLU A 310 14.40 -36.78 33.80
CA GLU A 310 13.25 -36.27 34.56
C GLU A 310 12.00 -37.14 34.37
N LEU A 311 11.71 -37.58 33.14
CA LEU A 311 10.59 -38.48 32.89
C LEU A 311 10.80 -39.85 33.56
N ASN A 312 12.04 -40.32 33.74
CA ASN A 312 12.31 -41.53 34.53
C ASN A 312 11.87 -41.40 36.00
N LYS A 313 11.78 -40.18 36.55
CA LYS A 313 11.23 -39.95 37.89
C LYS A 313 9.70 -40.03 37.92
N VAL A 314 9.04 -39.86 36.76
CA VAL A 314 7.59 -39.91 36.61
C VAL A 314 7.11 -41.35 36.41
N ASP A 315 7.74 -42.10 35.51
CA ASP A 315 7.24 -43.42 35.07
C ASP A 315 8.30 -44.54 35.01
N GLY A 316 9.44 -44.32 35.67
CA GLY A 316 10.54 -45.29 35.71
C GLY A 316 11.42 -45.29 34.46
N LYS A 317 12.47 -46.11 34.48
CA LYS A 317 13.39 -46.22 33.34
C LYS A 317 12.74 -47.02 32.21
N LYS A 318 12.45 -46.35 31.09
CA LYS A 318 11.94 -46.95 29.85
C LYS A 318 12.99 -46.90 28.73
N GLU A 319 12.99 -47.91 27.88
CA GLU A 319 13.76 -47.90 26.63
C GLU A 319 13.07 -47.03 25.57
N LEU A 320 13.80 -46.74 24.48
CA LEU A 320 13.28 -45.94 23.37
C LEU A 320 12.27 -46.77 22.56
N GLY A 321 11.08 -46.20 22.32
CA GLY A 321 10.00 -46.85 21.58
C GLY A 321 10.05 -46.61 20.07
N ASN A 322 9.10 -47.20 19.35
CA ASN A 322 8.84 -46.93 17.93
C ASN A 322 7.75 -45.86 17.77
N LEU A 323 7.85 -45.03 16.73
CA LEU A 323 6.83 -44.04 16.38
C LEU A 323 6.18 -44.41 15.04
N THR A 324 4.86 -44.47 14.98
CA THR A 324 4.11 -44.59 13.72
C THR A 324 3.32 -43.31 13.49
N ILE A 325 3.37 -42.75 12.28
CA ILE A 325 2.62 -41.55 11.88
C ILE A 325 1.76 -41.90 10.67
N SER A 326 0.45 -41.62 10.74
CA SER A 326 -0.52 -41.84 9.66
C SER A 326 -1.53 -40.71 9.50
N ASN A 327 -2.05 -40.54 8.29
CA ASN A 327 -3.03 -39.53 7.88
C ASN A 327 -2.71 -38.12 8.43
N SER A 328 -1.42 -37.76 8.43
CA SER A 328 -0.91 -36.59 9.15
C SER A 328 0.03 -35.76 8.28
N SER A 329 0.16 -34.48 8.62
CA SER A 329 1.16 -33.59 8.01
C SER A 329 2.32 -33.34 8.97
N LEU A 330 3.54 -33.45 8.45
CA LEU A 330 4.78 -33.18 9.17
C LEU A 330 5.58 -32.09 8.44
N THR A 331 5.64 -30.91 9.05
CA THR A 331 6.38 -29.75 8.55
C THR A 331 7.66 -29.56 9.34
N ILE A 332 8.79 -29.39 8.66
CA ILE A 332 10.13 -29.32 9.27
C ILE A 332 10.85 -28.04 8.85
N GLY A 333 11.23 -27.21 9.81
CA GLY A 333 12.07 -26.03 9.60
C GLY A 333 13.57 -26.37 9.53
N MET A 334 14.17 -26.25 8.33
CA MET A 334 15.57 -26.50 8.03
C MET A 334 16.44 -25.25 8.25
N ASN A 335 16.86 -25.00 9.48
CA ASN A 335 17.71 -23.84 9.85
C ASN A 335 19.18 -24.21 10.21
N GLY A 336 19.67 -25.39 9.79
CA GLY A 336 21.04 -25.84 10.08
C GLY A 336 21.29 -27.31 9.71
N ASP A 337 22.48 -27.84 10.04
CA ASP A 337 22.83 -29.25 9.87
C ASP A 337 21.95 -30.13 10.78
N THR A 338 21.24 -31.08 10.19
CA THR A 338 20.15 -31.86 10.78
C THR A 338 20.50 -32.51 12.12
N ASN A 339 19.69 -32.24 13.16
CA ASN A 339 19.74 -32.85 14.50
C ASN A 339 18.64 -33.92 14.67
N LYS A 340 18.69 -34.62 15.81
CA LYS A 340 17.70 -35.61 16.28
C LYS A 340 16.32 -34.98 16.58
N LEU A 341 15.52 -34.69 15.54
CA LEU A 341 14.15 -34.17 15.62
C LEU A 341 13.15 -35.24 16.09
N ILE A 342 13.42 -36.51 15.82
CA ILE A 342 12.65 -37.63 16.37
C ILE A 342 13.61 -38.55 17.12
N ASP A 343 13.40 -38.67 18.42
CA ASP A 343 14.06 -39.61 19.31
C ASP A 343 13.19 -40.86 19.49
N ALA A 344 13.27 -41.75 18.50
CA ALA A 344 12.61 -43.05 18.46
C ALA A 344 13.60 -44.12 17.97
N LYS A 345 13.35 -45.39 18.30
CA LYS A 345 14.13 -46.53 17.79
C LYS A 345 13.94 -46.68 16.28
N GLU A 346 12.71 -46.49 15.83
CA GLU A 346 12.31 -46.52 14.43
C GLU A 346 11.08 -45.63 14.22
N VAL A 347 10.98 -44.99 13.05
CA VAL A 347 9.85 -44.16 12.63
C VAL A 347 9.18 -44.82 11.44
N ASN A 348 7.91 -45.20 11.58
CA ASN A 348 7.08 -45.77 10.52
C ASN A 348 6.15 -44.69 9.96
N LEU A 349 6.36 -44.30 8.70
CA LEU A 349 5.44 -43.39 8.01
C LEU A 349 4.48 -44.24 7.15
N LYS A 350 3.19 -44.20 7.47
CA LYS A 350 2.14 -45.04 6.84
C LYS A 350 0.95 -44.18 6.44
N GLU A 351 0.27 -44.53 5.35
CA GLU A 351 -1.06 -43.99 4.98
C GLU A 351 -1.14 -42.44 4.91
N ASN A 352 -1.07 -41.87 3.70
CA ASN A 352 -1.31 -40.44 3.44
C ASN A 352 -0.51 -39.46 4.32
N VAL A 353 0.81 -39.61 4.40
CA VAL A 353 1.68 -38.68 5.14
C VAL A 353 2.20 -37.58 4.22
N SER A 354 1.96 -36.32 4.57
CA SER A 354 2.53 -35.16 3.87
C SER A 354 3.80 -34.67 4.57
N LEU A 355 4.92 -34.59 3.85
CA LEU A 355 6.23 -34.14 4.39
C LEU A 355 6.65 -32.81 3.76
N LYS A 356 6.81 -31.75 4.56
CA LYS A 356 7.19 -30.43 4.06
C LYS A 356 8.44 -29.91 4.75
N PHE A 357 9.32 -29.23 4.00
CA PHE A 357 10.60 -28.74 4.51
C PHE A 357 10.75 -27.23 4.25
N GLN A 358 10.50 -26.44 5.30
CA GLN A 358 10.67 -24.99 5.29
C GLN A 358 12.16 -24.62 5.30
N GLY A 359 12.56 -23.62 4.52
CA GLY A 359 13.97 -23.19 4.42
C GLY A 359 14.85 -24.10 3.54
N ALA A 360 14.29 -25.20 3.02
CA ALA A 360 14.97 -26.05 2.05
C ALA A 360 15.16 -25.32 0.71
N GLY A 361 16.40 -25.31 0.23
CA GLY A 361 16.73 -24.94 -1.15
C GLY A 361 16.36 -26.04 -2.15
N GLN A 362 16.77 -25.85 -3.40
CA GLN A 362 16.67 -26.89 -4.42
C GLN A 362 17.61 -28.06 -4.08
N GLY A 363 17.15 -29.31 -4.25
CA GLY A 363 18.01 -30.48 -4.08
C GLY A 363 17.33 -31.73 -3.54
N ALA A 364 18.16 -32.74 -3.29
CA ALA A 364 17.77 -34.05 -2.77
C ALA A 364 18.06 -34.17 -1.28
N TYR A 365 17.05 -34.54 -0.50
CA TYR A 365 17.11 -34.58 0.96
C TYR A 365 16.81 -35.97 1.50
N ASP A 366 17.75 -36.54 2.27
CA ASP A 366 17.58 -37.82 2.98
C ASP A 366 16.71 -37.59 4.23
N VAL A 367 15.46 -38.06 4.19
CA VAL A 367 14.48 -37.84 5.26
C VAL A 367 14.94 -38.46 6.58
N SER A 368 15.68 -39.58 6.54
CA SER A 368 16.21 -40.21 7.75
C SER A 368 17.27 -39.32 8.44
N LYS A 369 18.09 -38.63 7.63
CA LYS A 369 19.04 -37.65 8.18
C LYS A 369 18.32 -36.44 8.78
N ILE A 370 17.29 -35.93 8.11
CA ILE A 370 16.51 -34.78 8.60
C ILE A 370 15.84 -35.08 9.93
N LEU A 371 15.17 -36.23 10.04
CA LEU A 371 14.49 -36.63 11.27
C LEU A 371 15.48 -37.06 12.37
N GLY A 372 16.69 -37.49 11.98
CA GLY A 372 17.68 -38.05 12.90
C GLY A 372 17.29 -39.42 13.47
N ALA A 373 16.49 -40.18 12.72
CA ALA A 373 15.99 -41.50 13.09
C ALA A 373 15.95 -42.44 11.88
N ASN A 374 15.92 -43.75 12.13
CA ASN A 374 15.71 -44.73 11.06
C ASN A 374 14.25 -44.69 10.61
N VAL A 375 14.02 -44.50 9.30
CA VAL A 375 12.67 -44.35 8.73
C VAL A 375 12.30 -45.59 7.93
N LYS A 376 11.19 -46.23 8.30
CA LYS A 376 10.47 -47.21 7.49
C LYS A 376 9.29 -46.55 6.81
N PHE A 377 9.10 -46.87 5.55
CA PHE A 377 8.12 -46.23 4.70
C PHE A 377 7.67 -47.16 3.58
N ASP A 378 6.45 -46.96 3.09
CA ASP A 378 6.02 -47.42 1.78
C ASP A 378 5.92 -46.19 0.88
N ILE A 379 6.59 -46.21 -0.27
CA ILE A 379 6.63 -45.07 -1.18
C ILE A 379 5.24 -44.72 -1.71
N ASN A 380 4.32 -45.69 -1.78
CA ASN A 380 2.95 -45.47 -2.25
C ASN A 380 2.10 -44.62 -1.28
N ASN A 381 2.57 -44.41 -0.04
CA ASN A 381 1.88 -43.61 0.96
C ASN A 381 2.21 -42.11 0.90
N PHE A 382 3.11 -41.70 -0.01
CA PHE A 382 3.50 -40.31 -0.21
C PHE A 382 2.95 -39.81 -1.51
N GLU A 383 2.19 -38.72 -1.44
CA GLU A 383 1.70 -38.05 -2.62
C GLU A 383 2.71 -36.99 -3.06
N ASP A 384 3.16 -37.11 -4.30
CA ASP A 384 3.98 -36.09 -4.93
C ASP A 384 3.20 -34.77 -5.09
N THR A 385 3.88 -33.65 -4.90
CA THR A 385 3.40 -32.34 -5.34
C THR A 385 4.15 -31.89 -6.59
N VAL A 386 3.79 -30.73 -7.14
CA VAL A 386 4.51 -30.16 -8.27
C VAL A 386 5.94 -29.75 -7.88
N ILE A 387 6.15 -29.42 -6.60
CA ILE A 387 7.45 -29.02 -6.02
C ILE A 387 8.19 -30.20 -5.41
N TRP A 388 7.49 -31.05 -4.67
CA TRP A 388 8.08 -32.14 -3.89
C TRP A 388 7.86 -33.49 -4.57
N LYS A 389 8.96 -34.17 -4.87
CA LYS A 389 8.97 -35.54 -5.41
C LYS A 389 9.60 -36.50 -4.42
N TYR A 390 8.93 -37.62 -4.13
CA TYR A 390 9.44 -38.62 -3.20
C TYR A 390 9.89 -39.87 -3.95
N LYS A 391 11.03 -40.43 -3.55
CA LYS A 391 11.54 -41.68 -4.14
C LYS A 391 12.25 -42.55 -3.10
N ASN A 392 12.21 -43.86 -3.32
CA ASN A 392 13.07 -44.81 -2.63
C ASN A 392 14.41 -44.94 -3.37
N GLN A 393 15.50 -44.56 -2.72
CA GLN A 393 16.85 -44.74 -3.24
C GLN A 393 17.68 -45.55 -2.25
N ASN A 394 17.99 -46.81 -2.59
CA ASN A 394 18.75 -47.74 -1.75
C ASN A 394 18.16 -47.95 -0.35
N GLY A 395 16.83 -48.06 -0.24
CA GLY A 395 16.14 -48.26 1.05
C GLY A 395 15.97 -46.98 1.87
N LYS A 396 16.24 -45.81 1.28
CA LYS A 396 16.08 -44.50 1.92
C LYS A 396 15.03 -43.66 1.20
N LEU A 397 14.20 -42.98 1.97
CA LEU A 397 13.25 -41.99 1.45
C LEU A 397 13.99 -40.70 1.13
N ILE A 398 14.02 -40.33 -0.15
CA ILE A 398 14.60 -39.08 -0.63
C ILE A 398 13.47 -38.15 -1.05
N ALA A 399 13.43 -36.96 -0.45
CA ALA A 399 12.56 -35.86 -0.87
C ALA A 399 13.35 -34.92 -1.79
N ASN A 400 12.91 -34.77 -3.04
CA ASN A 400 13.50 -33.87 -4.02
C ASN A 400 12.66 -32.61 -4.13
N LYS A 401 13.26 -31.45 -3.86
CA LYS A 401 12.63 -30.14 -4.09
C LYS A 401 13.04 -29.60 -5.46
N LYS A 402 12.06 -29.35 -6.32
CA LYS A 402 12.27 -28.62 -7.57
C LYS A 402 12.38 -27.11 -7.30
N ASP A 403 13.15 -26.44 -8.16
CA ASP A 403 13.16 -24.97 -8.18
C ASP A 403 11.83 -24.44 -8.75
N TYR A 404 11.35 -23.29 -8.27
CA TYR A 404 10.08 -22.74 -8.77
C TYR A 404 10.17 -22.39 -10.26
N PHE A 405 11.38 -22.08 -10.78
CA PHE A 405 11.64 -21.89 -12.21
C PHE A 405 11.50 -23.16 -13.05
N GLU A 406 11.68 -24.35 -12.47
CA GLU A 406 11.48 -25.61 -13.20
C GLU A 406 9.99 -25.93 -13.42
N ILE A 407 9.11 -25.29 -12.65
CA ILE A 407 7.65 -25.48 -12.68
C ILE A 407 6.96 -24.34 -13.43
N LEU A 408 7.63 -23.18 -13.47
CA LEU A 408 7.12 -21.99 -14.12
C LEU A 408 6.95 -22.22 -15.62
N ASN A 409 5.72 -22.07 -16.10
CA ASN A 409 5.40 -22.14 -17.53
C ASN A 409 5.02 -20.78 -18.13
N LYS A 410 4.97 -19.72 -17.32
CA LYS A 410 4.77 -18.32 -17.74
C LYS A 410 6.03 -17.48 -17.55
N SER A 411 6.64 -17.03 -18.64
CA SER A 411 7.82 -16.15 -18.59
C SER A 411 7.54 -14.84 -17.86
N GLN A 412 6.31 -14.35 -17.91
CA GLN A 412 5.89 -13.07 -17.33
C GLN A 412 6.07 -12.96 -15.81
N LEU A 413 6.20 -14.11 -15.12
CA LEU A 413 6.40 -14.20 -13.67
C LEU A 413 7.86 -14.33 -13.26
N LYS A 414 8.81 -14.41 -14.20
CA LYS A 414 10.20 -14.79 -13.91
C LYS A 414 10.86 -13.92 -12.83
N ASP A 415 10.71 -12.59 -12.91
CA ASP A 415 11.33 -11.68 -11.94
C ASP A 415 10.62 -11.72 -10.57
N PHE A 416 9.29 -11.89 -10.56
CA PHE A 416 8.53 -12.11 -9.32
C PHE A 416 8.94 -13.42 -8.64
N THR A 417 8.98 -14.54 -9.37
CA THR A 417 9.39 -15.84 -8.83
C THR A 417 10.80 -15.79 -8.22
N ALA A 418 11.74 -15.09 -8.88
CA ALA A 418 13.09 -14.88 -8.34
C ALA A 418 13.08 -14.11 -7.01
N ALA A 419 12.25 -13.07 -6.90
CA ALA A 419 12.13 -12.30 -5.66
C ALA A 419 11.44 -13.15 -4.57
N PHE A 420 10.33 -13.79 -4.92
CA PHE A 420 9.47 -14.56 -4.02
C PHE A 420 10.19 -15.77 -3.42
N GLN A 421 10.81 -16.64 -4.22
CA GLN A 421 11.48 -17.85 -3.72
C GLN A 421 12.60 -17.50 -2.72
N ASN A 422 13.39 -16.46 -3.00
CA ASN A 422 14.46 -16.00 -2.11
C ASN A 422 13.94 -15.53 -0.75
N ASP A 423 12.80 -14.84 -0.74
CA ASP A 423 12.20 -14.33 0.50
C ASP A 423 11.42 -15.42 1.24
N VAL A 424 10.75 -16.36 0.55
CA VAL A 424 10.09 -17.53 1.15
C VAL A 424 11.09 -18.42 1.90
N ILE A 425 12.30 -18.60 1.36
CA ILE A 425 13.37 -19.37 2.03
C ILE A 425 13.80 -18.69 3.34
N LYS A 426 13.83 -17.36 3.38
CA LYS A 426 14.40 -16.58 4.49
C LYS A 426 13.37 -16.08 5.50
N ASN A 427 12.09 -16.03 5.13
CA ASN A 427 11.02 -15.40 5.90
C ASN A 427 9.92 -16.40 6.24
N LYS A 428 9.98 -16.91 7.48
CA LYS A 428 9.02 -17.86 8.03
C LYS A 428 7.56 -17.41 7.88
N LYS A 429 7.27 -16.12 8.07
CA LYS A 429 5.91 -15.58 7.99
C LYS A 429 5.35 -15.66 6.56
N ILE A 430 6.18 -15.46 5.54
CA ILE A 430 5.78 -15.56 4.13
C ILE A 430 5.54 -17.03 3.75
N TYR A 431 6.40 -17.93 4.24
CA TYR A 431 6.21 -19.37 4.05
C TYR A 431 4.90 -19.84 4.69
N GLU A 432 4.63 -19.48 5.95
CA GLU A 432 3.39 -19.85 6.64
C GLU A 432 2.13 -19.33 5.94
N ILE A 433 2.17 -18.10 5.42
CA ILE A 433 0.99 -17.49 4.81
C ILE A 433 0.75 -18.02 3.39
N ALA A 434 1.80 -18.29 2.61
CA ALA A 434 1.66 -18.65 1.19
C ALA A 434 2.55 -19.80 0.73
N GLY A 435 3.80 -19.88 1.20
CA GLY A 435 4.76 -20.91 0.76
C GLY A 435 4.28 -22.34 1.06
N ASP A 436 3.68 -22.58 2.22
CA ASP A 436 3.20 -23.90 2.63
C ASP A 436 2.05 -24.42 1.74
N THR A 437 1.10 -23.55 1.44
CA THR A 437 -0.01 -23.85 0.54
C THR A 437 0.49 -24.01 -0.91
N LEU A 438 1.42 -23.18 -1.37
CA LEU A 438 2.04 -23.31 -2.70
C LEU A 438 2.77 -24.65 -2.87
N GLU A 439 3.54 -25.07 -1.87
CA GLU A 439 4.29 -26.33 -1.90
C GLU A 439 3.39 -27.57 -1.85
N SER A 440 2.12 -27.42 -1.46
CA SER A 440 1.11 -28.50 -1.47
C SER A 440 0.39 -28.69 -2.81
N ILE A 441 0.57 -27.77 -3.76
CA ILE A 441 -0.13 -27.83 -5.05
C ILE A 441 0.37 -29.01 -5.90
N LYS A 442 -0.57 -29.76 -6.48
CA LYS A 442 -0.28 -30.99 -7.23
C LYS A 442 -0.02 -30.75 -8.71
N THR A 443 -0.57 -29.67 -9.28
CA THR A 443 -0.52 -29.39 -10.72
C THR A 443 0.28 -28.12 -11.03
N GLU A 444 0.98 -28.12 -12.17
CA GLU A 444 1.69 -26.94 -12.66
C GLU A 444 0.73 -25.76 -12.93
N GLY A 445 -0.48 -26.05 -13.42
CA GLY A 445 -1.50 -25.04 -13.71
C GLY A 445 -1.94 -24.25 -12.48
N GLU A 446 -2.28 -24.95 -11.39
CA GLU A 446 -2.67 -24.30 -10.13
C GLU A 446 -1.52 -23.54 -9.49
N PHE A 447 -0.28 -24.04 -9.62
CA PHE A 447 0.90 -23.38 -9.07
C PHE A 447 1.18 -22.05 -9.79
N ASN A 448 1.16 -22.06 -11.13
CA ASN A 448 1.33 -20.85 -11.92
C ASN A 448 0.18 -19.85 -11.67
N LYS A 449 -1.07 -20.34 -11.53
CA LYS A 449 -2.22 -19.51 -11.13
C LYS A 449 -2.03 -18.85 -9.77
N ALA A 450 -1.57 -19.59 -8.76
CA ALA A 450 -1.32 -19.04 -7.43
C ALA A 450 -0.21 -17.97 -7.45
N LEU A 451 0.87 -18.19 -8.20
CA LEU A 451 1.91 -17.17 -8.40
C LEU A 451 1.37 -15.93 -9.13
N THR A 452 0.51 -16.09 -10.13
CA THR A 452 -0.15 -14.96 -10.81
C THR A 452 -0.95 -14.11 -9.83
N GLN A 453 -1.77 -14.73 -8.96
CA GLN A 453 -2.55 -14.02 -7.92
C GLN A 453 -1.65 -13.29 -6.92
N LEU A 454 -0.55 -13.93 -6.49
CA LEU A 454 0.42 -13.39 -5.54
C LEU A 454 1.27 -12.26 -6.12
N SER A 455 1.48 -12.22 -7.44
CA SER A 455 2.43 -11.30 -8.09
C SER A 455 2.03 -9.81 -8.05
N GLY A 456 0.75 -9.50 -7.80
CA GLY A 456 0.22 -8.14 -7.95
C GLY A 456 0.05 -7.71 -9.42
N GLY A 457 0.17 -8.64 -10.37
CA GLY A 457 0.17 -8.37 -11.81
C GLY A 457 -1.11 -7.72 -12.37
N LEU A 458 -2.26 -7.84 -11.68
CA LEU A 458 -3.51 -7.18 -12.05
C LEU A 458 -3.33 -5.64 -12.18
N HIS A 459 -2.49 -5.05 -11.33
CA HIS A 459 -2.16 -3.62 -11.43
C HIS A 459 -1.41 -3.26 -12.72
N GLY A 460 -0.70 -4.21 -13.31
CA GLY A 460 -0.01 -4.00 -14.58
C GLY A 460 -0.99 -3.69 -15.73
N TYR A 461 -2.14 -4.36 -15.75
CA TYR A 461 -3.19 -4.15 -16.76
C TYR A 461 -3.82 -2.74 -16.70
N THR A 462 -3.77 -2.04 -15.57
CA THR A 462 -4.20 -0.62 -15.51
C THR A 462 -3.39 0.28 -16.45
N VAL A 463 -2.12 -0.06 -16.68
CA VAL A 463 -1.24 0.66 -17.60
C VAL A 463 -1.59 0.34 -19.05
N ASP A 464 -1.89 -0.93 -19.35
CA ASP A 464 -2.27 -1.38 -20.70
C ASP A 464 -3.65 -0.84 -21.10
N ILE A 465 -4.60 -0.79 -20.15
CA ILE A 465 -5.90 -0.11 -20.31
C ILE A 465 -5.70 1.38 -20.64
N ALA A 466 -4.82 2.07 -19.90
CA ALA A 466 -4.51 3.46 -20.18
C ALA A 466 -3.87 3.68 -21.58
N ALA A 467 -3.12 2.70 -22.08
CA ALA A 467 -2.57 2.72 -23.43
C ALA A 467 -3.67 2.57 -24.50
N VAL A 468 -4.58 1.61 -24.35
CA VAL A 468 -5.68 1.42 -25.32
C VAL A 468 -6.69 2.57 -25.29
N ASN A 469 -6.99 3.14 -24.12
CA ASN A 469 -7.84 4.32 -24.02
C ASN A 469 -7.23 5.50 -24.80
N SER A 470 -5.92 5.72 -24.66
CA SER A 470 -5.20 6.71 -25.48
C SER A 470 -5.22 6.36 -26.97
N ARG A 471 -5.19 5.08 -27.32
CA ARG A 471 -5.30 4.58 -28.70
C ARG A 471 -6.66 4.88 -29.31
N THR A 472 -7.74 4.66 -28.55
CA THR A 472 -9.11 4.98 -28.92
C THR A 472 -9.21 6.45 -29.33
N LEU A 473 -8.65 7.36 -28.52
CA LEU A 473 -8.60 8.79 -28.84
C LEU A 473 -7.79 9.09 -30.12
N SER A 474 -6.56 8.56 -30.24
CA SER A 474 -5.74 8.70 -31.46
C SER A 474 -6.44 8.20 -32.72
N ASN A 475 -7.16 7.08 -32.62
CA ASN A 475 -7.86 6.47 -33.73
C ASN A 475 -9.10 7.27 -34.12
N THR A 476 -9.87 7.79 -33.16
CA THR A 476 -10.97 8.74 -33.41
C THR A 476 -10.46 9.96 -34.18
N ILE A 477 -9.33 10.54 -33.75
CA ILE A 477 -8.68 11.66 -34.43
C ILE A 477 -8.26 11.32 -35.87
N LYS A 478 -7.55 10.19 -36.06
CA LYS A 478 -7.15 9.69 -37.39
C LYS A 478 -8.37 9.56 -38.30
N ASN A 479 -9.39 8.87 -37.80
CA ASN A 479 -10.58 8.52 -38.54
C ASN A 479 -11.34 9.77 -39.00
N ARG A 480 -11.46 10.78 -38.11
CA ARG A 480 -12.04 12.07 -38.45
C ARG A 480 -11.25 12.79 -39.55
N ALA A 481 -9.92 12.79 -39.45
CA ALA A 481 -9.08 13.43 -40.46
C ALA A 481 -9.25 12.77 -41.85
N LEU A 482 -9.40 11.45 -41.93
CA LEU A 482 -9.53 10.67 -43.18
C LEU A 482 -10.94 10.64 -43.79
N THR A 483 -11.98 11.07 -43.07
CA THR A 483 -13.40 10.95 -43.50
C THR A 483 -14.01 12.31 -43.89
N ARG A 484 -13.27 13.14 -44.64
CA ARG A 484 -13.69 14.50 -45.03
C ARG A 484 -14.96 14.52 -45.91
N ASP A 485 -15.78 15.56 -45.76
CA ASP A 485 -16.88 15.93 -46.69
C ASP A 485 -16.45 15.94 -48.17
N TYR A 486 -17.37 15.54 -49.06
CA TYR A 486 -17.04 15.16 -50.44
C TYR A 486 -17.49 16.11 -51.56
N LEU A 487 -18.34 17.12 -51.29
CA LEU A 487 -18.94 17.91 -52.39
C LEU A 487 -18.52 19.39 -52.46
N VAL A 488 -17.96 19.97 -51.40
CA VAL A 488 -17.58 21.39 -51.40
C VAL A 488 -16.31 21.54 -50.58
N SER A 489 -15.31 22.22 -51.14
CA SER A 489 -14.19 22.73 -50.35
C SER A 489 -14.77 23.64 -49.28
N ARG A 490 -14.70 23.20 -48.01
CA ARG A 490 -15.34 23.93 -46.92
C ARG A 490 -14.79 25.36 -46.88
N PRO A 491 -15.65 26.39 -46.76
CA PRO A 491 -15.18 27.75 -46.66
C PRO A 491 -14.28 27.88 -45.43
N VAL A 492 -13.22 28.68 -45.56
CA VAL A 492 -12.34 28.99 -44.43
C VAL A 492 -13.19 29.62 -43.32
N SER A 493 -13.04 29.13 -42.10
CA SER A 493 -13.83 29.47 -40.90
C SER A 493 -15.16 28.72 -40.71
N SER A 494 -15.47 27.71 -41.52
CA SER A 494 -16.58 26.79 -41.23
C SER A 494 -16.31 25.88 -40.03
N TRP A 495 -17.39 25.45 -39.37
CA TRP A 495 -17.38 24.65 -38.15
C TRP A 495 -18.25 23.40 -38.23
N ILE A 496 -17.74 22.32 -37.65
CA ILE A 496 -18.50 21.08 -37.46
C ILE A 496 -18.38 20.62 -36.03
N GLN A 497 -19.51 20.15 -35.50
CA GLN A 497 -19.60 19.41 -34.26
C GLN A 497 -20.03 17.98 -34.57
N ASP A 498 -19.26 17.01 -34.11
CA ASP A 498 -19.59 15.59 -34.16
C ASP A 498 -19.70 15.09 -32.72
N VAL A 499 -20.69 14.22 -32.47
CA VAL A 499 -20.89 13.56 -31.18
C VAL A 499 -20.96 12.07 -31.46
N SER A 500 -19.99 11.33 -30.95
CA SER A 500 -19.83 9.89 -31.18
C SER A 500 -19.92 9.13 -29.86
N TYR A 501 -20.84 8.18 -29.78
CA TYR A 501 -20.88 7.16 -28.74
C TYR A 501 -19.90 6.03 -29.09
N ILE A 502 -19.22 5.49 -28.09
CA ILE A 502 -18.31 4.35 -28.21
C ILE A 502 -18.77 3.19 -27.33
N ASP A 503 -18.63 1.97 -27.84
CA ASP A 503 -18.78 0.71 -27.12
C ASP A 503 -17.62 -0.19 -27.55
N ASN A 504 -16.61 -0.29 -26.70
CA ASN A 504 -15.37 -0.99 -26.97
C ASN A 504 -15.27 -2.21 -26.09
N ASN A 505 -14.89 -3.34 -26.67
CA ASN A 505 -14.59 -4.57 -25.97
C ASN A 505 -13.17 -5.01 -26.31
N HIS A 506 -12.30 -5.02 -25.32
CA HIS A 506 -10.90 -5.41 -25.42
C HIS A 506 -10.67 -6.70 -24.64
N LYS A 507 -9.83 -7.58 -25.17
CA LYS A 507 -9.37 -8.79 -24.49
C LYS A 507 -7.85 -8.74 -24.44
N PHE A 508 -7.31 -8.80 -23.24
CA PHE A 508 -5.88 -8.81 -23.00
C PHE A 508 -5.45 -10.20 -22.55
N GLY A 509 -4.37 -10.70 -23.10
CA GLY A 509 -3.69 -11.94 -22.69
C GLY A 509 -2.37 -11.67 -21.97
N GLY A 510 -1.43 -12.60 -22.08
CA GLY A 510 -0.11 -12.57 -21.45
C GLY A 510 -0.12 -13.24 -20.06
N LEU A 511 -0.04 -12.43 -18.99
CA LEU A 511 -0.03 -12.96 -17.62
C LEU A 511 -1.36 -13.63 -17.23
N MET A 512 -2.49 -13.00 -17.54
CA MET A 512 -3.85 -13.52 -17.33
C MET A 512 -4.79 -12.98 -18.41
N ASP A 513 -5.92 -13.64 -18.60
CA ASP A 513 -6.97 -13.16 -19.50
C ASP A 513 -7.77 -12.05 -18.81
N VAL A 514 -7.88 -10.88 -19.44
CA VAL A 514 -8.64 -9.74 -18.93
C VAL A 514 -9.59 -9.21 -20.00
N ASP A 515 -10.89 -9.29 -19.75
CA ASP A 515 -11.95 -8.77 -20.62
C ASP A 515 -12.32 -7.34 -20.19
N TYR A 516 -11.90 -6.32 -20.93
CA TYR A 516 -12.16 -4.90 -20.65
C TYR A 516 -13.22 -4.31 -21.58
N ARG A 517 -14.35 -3.88 -21.00
CA ARG A 517 -15.44 -3.22 -21.73
C ARG A 517 -15.50 -1.76 -21.36
N GLU A 518 -15.56 -0.88 -22.35
CA GLU A 518 -15.60 0.56 -22.18
C GLU A 518 -16.78 1.15 -22.98
N LYS A 519 -17.55 2.03 -22.34
CA LYS A 519 -18.65 2.77 -22.98
C LYS A 519 -18.55 4.24 -22.66
N GLY A 520 -18.77 5.09 -23.65
CA GLY A 520 -18.60 6.53 -23.47
C GLY A 520 -19.05 7.35 -24.65
N ALA A 521 -18.75 8.65 -24.60
CA ALA A 521 -19.05 9.57 -25.67
C ALA A 521 -17.92 10.60 -25.89
N PHE A 522 -17.67 10.91 -27.15
CA PHE A 522 -16.77 11.96 -27.61
C PHE A 522 -17.54 13.07 -28.31
N GLY A 523 -17.19 14.32 -27.99
CA GLY A 523 -17.46 15.49 -28.81
C GLY A 523 -16.21 15.83 -29.63
N ILE A 524 -16.40 16.09 -30.92
CA ILE A 524 -15.34 16.54 -31.83
C ILE A 524 -15.76 17.86 -32.45
N SER A 525 -15.01 18.93 -32.18
CA SER A 525 -15.21 20.22 -32.81
C SER A 525 -14.10 20.45 -33.83
N GLU A 526 -14.43 20.46 -35.12
CA GLU A 526 -13.49 20.67 -36.23
C GLU A 526 -13.73 22.01 -36.92
N LYS A 527 -12.65 22.74 -37.17
CA LYS A 527 -12.66 24.02 -37.88
C LYS A 527 -11.79 23.96 -39.13
N GLN A 528 -12.33 24.45 -40.25
CA GLN A 528 -11.54 24.73 -41.45
C GLN A 528 -10.76 26.03 -41.27
N ILE A 529 -9.43 25.96 -41.21
CA ILE A 529 -8.57 27.11 -40.85
C ILE A 529 -7.78 27.66 -42.04
N LEU A 530 -7.53 26.81 -43.04
CA LEU A 530 -6.95 27.16 -44.34
C LEU A 530 -7.71 26.37 -45.41
N LYS A 531 -7.62 26.72 -46.70
CA LYS A 531 -8.22 25.90 -47.77
C LYS A 531 -7.72 24.45 -47.74
N ASN A 532 -6.47 24.24 -47.34
CA ASN A 532 -5.79 22.95 -47.23
C ASN A 532 -5.44 22.59 -45.78
N GLY A 533 -6.09 23.18 -44.77
CA GLY A 533 -5.76 22.97 -43.36
C GLY A 533 -6.96 22.98 -42.42
N ARG A 534 -7.01 22.01 -41.51
CA ARG A 534 -8.08 21.81 -40.51
C ARG A 534 -7.49 21.63 -39.12
N LEU A 535 -8.17 22.17 -38.12
CA LEU A 535 -7.87 21.86 -36.72
C LEU A 535 -9.12 21.28 -36.07
N GLY A 536 -8.97 20.17 -35.34
CA GLY A 536 -10.03 19.65 -34.49
C GLY A 536 -9.61 19.48 -33.04
N ILE A 537 -10.62 19.52 -32.17
CA ILE A 537 -10.50 19.25 -30.73
C ILE A 537 -11.45 18.11 -30.42
N VAL A 538 -10.97 17.14 -29.65
CA VAL A 538 -11.75 15.99 -29.19
C VAL A 538 -11.82 16.03 -27.68
N TYR A 539 -13.00 15.86 -27.10
CA TYR A 539 -13.21 15.81 -25.66
C TYR A 539 -14.29 14.80 -25.33
N GLY A 540 -14.25 14.18 -24.15
CA GLY A 540 -15.26 13.21 -23.79
C GLY A 540 -15.01 12.50 -22.47
N GLY A 541 -15.86 11.52 -22.19
CA GLY A 541 -15.74 10.68 -21.00
C GLY A 541 -16.31 9.30 -21.25
N SER A 542 -15.80 8.32 -20.50
CA SER A 542 -16.26 6.94 -20.55
C SER A 542 -16.20 6.28 -19.18
N THR A 543 -16.92 5.17 -19.06
CA THR A 543 -16.84 4.23 -17.95
C THR A 543 -16.48 2.87 -18.50
N GLY A 544 -15.60 2.14 -17.83
CA GLY A 544 -15.21 0.80 -18.23
C GLY A 544 -15.04 -0.15 -17.06
N LYS A 545 -15.09 -1.44 -17.36
CA LYS A 545 -14.88 -2.53 -16.41
C LYS A 545 -14.02 -3.61 -17.05
N ALA A 546 -12.95 -3.99 -16.37
CA ALA A 546 -12.09 -5.10 -16.73
C ALA A 546 -12.31 -6.27 -15.78
N ASP A 547 -12.68 -7.43 -16.32
CA ASP A 547 -12.91 -8.67 -15.58
C ASP A 547 -11.71 -9.62 -15.82
N ALA A 548 -10.97 -9.90 -14.76
CA ALA A 548 -9.88 -10.89 -14.75
C ALA A 548 -10.32 -12.20 -14.06
N ARG A 549 -11.62 -12.49 -14.03
CA ARG A 549 -12.22 -13.70 -13.45
C ARG A 549 -11.79 -13.88 -11.99
N GLU A 550 -11.14 -15.01 -11.70
CA GLU A 550 -10.67 -15.38 -10.37
C GLU A 550 -9.51 -14.51 -9.84
N TYR A 551 -8.85 -13.72 -10.69
CA TYR A 551 -7.75 -12.83 -10.29
C TYR A 551 -8.25 -11.48 -9.75
N GLY A 552 -9.48 -11.09 -10.09
CA GLY A 552 -10.06 -9.81 -9.65
C GLY A 552 -10.71 -8.99 -10.78
N ASP A 553 -10.96 -7.72 -10.47
CA ASP A 553 -11.61 -6.77 -11.37
C ASP A 553 -11.02 -5.35 -11.25
N ILE A 554 -11.20 -4.57 -12.32
CA ILE A 554 -10.78 -3.17 -12.42
C ILE A 554 -11.95 -2.34 -12.96
N ASP A 555 -12.49 -1.43 -12.16
CA ASP A 555 -13.42 -0.40 -12.65
C ASP A 555 -12.65 0.87 -13.04
N VAL A 556 -13.02 1.47 -14.16
CA VAL A 556 -12.32 2.60 -14.78
C VAL A 556 -13.29 3.71 -15.11
N ASP A 557 -13.04 4.92 -14.59
CA ASP A 557 -13.71 6.15 -15.04
C ASP A 557 -12.69 6.98 -15.84
N ALA A 558 -12.96 7.27 -17.12
CA ALA A 558 -12.01 7.96 -17.98
C ALA A 558 -12.53 9.30 -18.51
N ALA A 559 -11.61 10.26 -18.66
CA ALA A 559 -11.84 11.55 -19.29
C ALA A 559 -10.80 11.78 -20.39
N TYR A 560 -11.27 12.26 -21.53
CA TYR A 560 -10.50 12.38 -22.76
C TYR A 560 -10.42 13.83 -23.20
N PHE A 561 -9.22 14.24 -23.61
CA PHE A 561 -8.98 15.53 -24.23
C PHE A 561 -7.87 15.41 -25.27
N GLY A 562 -8.13 15.83 -26.49
CA GLY A 562 -7.15 15.76 -27.57
C GLY A 562 -7.36 16.86 -28.60
N GLY A 563 -6.37 17.08 -29.43
CA GLY A 563 -6.43 18.01 -30.54
C GLY A 563 -5.61 17.52 -31.71
N TYR A 564 -5.97 17.94 -32.91
CA TYR A 564 -5.26 17.59 -34.12
C TYR A 564 -5.21 18.71 -35.14
N TYR A 565 -4.16 18.69 -35.95
CA TYR A 565 -3.99 19.54 -37.11
C TYR A 565 -3.75 18.68 -38.33
N HIS A 566 -4.62 18.84 -39.34
CA HIS A 566 -4.52 18.16 -40.61
C HIS A 566 -4.18 19.17 -41.71
N HIS A 567 -3.14 18.89 -42.49
CA HIS A 567 -2.68 19.75 -43.58
C HIS A 567 -2.44 18.95 -44.86
N THR A 568 -2.94 19.47 -45.98
CA THR A 568 -2.74 18.91 -47.32
C THR A 568 -1.67 19.73 -48.03
N PHE A 569 -0.52 19.13 -48.31
CA PHE A 569 0.59 19.80 -48.99
C PHE A 569 0.34 19.94 -50.49
N ASN A 570 -0.21 18.88 -51.09
CA ASN A 570 -0.61 18.80 -52.49
C ASN A 570 -1.68 17.71 -52.64
N ASP A 571 -2.10 17.43 -53.88
CA ASP A 571 -3.17 16.47 -54.17
C ASP A 571 -2.88 15.05 -53.65
N ASN A 572 -1.60 14.70 -53.48
CA ASN A 572 -1.18 13.36 -53.07
C ASN A 572 -0.77 13.27 -51.61
N TRP A 573 -0.24 14.34 -51.00
CA TRP A 573 0.37 14.27 -49.67
C TRP A 573 -0.36 15.14 -48.64
N SER A 574 -0.68 14.54 -47.51
CA SER A 574 -1.17 15.24 -46.33
C SER A 574 -0.56 14.71 -45.03
N LEU A 575 -0.56 15.53 -43.99
CA LEU A 575 -0.07 15.19 -42.66
C LEU A 575 -1.16 15.48 -41.64
N ASN A 576 -1.41 14.52 -40.75
CA ASN A 576 -2.28 14.68 -39.60
C ASN A 576 -1.46 14.52 -38.31
N SER A 577 -1.28 15.59 -37.56
CA SER A 577 -0.58 15.59 -36.28
C SER A 577 -1.57 15.72 -35.14
N ASN A 578 -1.38 14.95 -34.06
CA ASN A 578 -2.26 14.90 -32.90
C ASN A 578 -1.51 15.11 -31.58
N ALA A 579 -2.23 15.57 -30.58
CA ALA A 579 -1.80 15.65 -29.19
C ALA A 579 -2.96 15.23 -28.28
N ASN A 580 -2.69 14.33 -27.34
CA ASN A 580 -3.69 13.59 -26.59
C ASN A 580 -3.40 13.66 -25.09
N PHE A 581 -4.47 13.70 -24.31
CA PHE A 581 -4.47 13.59 -22.87
C PHE A 581 -5.64 12.69 -22.45
N VAL A 582 -5.33 11.67 -21.66
CA VAL A 582 -6.34 10.78 -21.08
C VAL A 582 -6.10 10.68 -19.58
N TYR A 583 -7.16 10.90 -18.81
CA TYR A 583 -7.21 10.61 -17.39
C TYR A 583 -8.02 9.33 -17.19
N THR A 584 -7.55 8.42 -16.35
CA THR A 584 -8.37 7.32 -15.84
C THR A 584 -8.29 7.26 -14.33
N HIS A 585 -9.41 7.03 -13.67
CA HIS A 585 -9.46 6.68 -12.25
C HIS A 585 -9.75 5.19 -12.14
N ASN A 586 -8.86 4.44 -11.50
CA ASN A 586 -8.92 2.98 -11.43
C ASN A 586 -9.29 2.56 -10.02
N ARG A 587 -10.27 1.67 -9.89
CA ARG A 587 -10.60 0.95 -8.65
C ARG A 587 -10.29 -0.52 -8.90
N VAL A 588 -9.31 -1.06 -8.17
CA VAL A 588 -8.81 -2.43 -8.38
C VAL A 588 -9.16 -3.29 -7.19
N THR A 589 -9.82 -4.41 -7.44
CA THR A 589 -10.02 -5.50 -6.49
C THR A 589 -9.16 -6.67 -6.94
N ARG A 590 -8.11 -7.01 -6.19
CA ARG A 590 -7.23 -8.15 -6.48
C ARG A 590 -7.55 -9.30 -5.54
N ASN A 591 -7.74 -10.49 -6.11
CA ASN A 591 -8.11 -11.69 -5.36
C ASN A 591 -6.92 -12.64 -5.24
N ILE A 592 -6.73 -13.18 -4.04
CA ILE A 592 -5.88 -14.34 -3.78
C ILE A 592 -6.79 -15.46 -3.26
N ASN A 593 -6.91 -16.53 -4.02
CA ASN A 593 -7.67 -17.72 -3.68
C ASN A 593 -7.02 -18.98 -4.28
N PHE A 594 -6.27 -19.72 -3.46
CA PHE A 594 -5.64 -20.99 -3.84
C PHE A 594 -5.40 -21.92 -2.64
N GLY A 595 -5.20 -23.21 -2.92
CA GLY A 595 -5.11 -24.28 -1.93
C GLY A 595 -6.45 -24.96 -1.64
N GLU A 596 -6.42 -26.05 -0.88
CA GLU A 596 -7.61 -26.86 -0.56
C GLU A 596 -7.89 -26.94 0.94
N GLY A 597 -9.16 -27.08 1.30
CA GLY A 597 -9.59 -27.32 2.68
C GLY A 597 -9.24 -26.20 3.66
N LYS A 598 -8.85 -26.58 4.88
CA LYS A 598 -8.54 -25.65 5.99
C LYS A 598 -7.24 -24.86 5.79
N ASP A 599 -6.41 -25.24 4.80
CA ASP A 599 -5.10 -24.64 4.52
C ASP A 599 -5.14 -23.77 3.24
N SER A 600 -6.35 -23.48 2.74
CA SER A 600 -6.57 -22.55 1.63
C SER A 600 -6.37 -21.09 2.06
N ILE A 601 -5.85 -20.28 1.15
CA ILE A 601 -5.65 -18.85 1.34
C ILE A 601 -6.75 -18.14 0.56
N ASN A 602 -7.53 -17.32 1.24
CA ASN A 602 -8.56 -16.50 0.61
C ASN A 602 -8.49 -15.06 1.14
N HIS A 603 -8.12 -14.12 0.28
CA HIS A 603 -8.06 -12.70 0.60
C HIS A 603 -8.38 -11.83 -0.61
N GLN A 604 -8.99 -10.68 -0.36
CA GLN A 604 -9.21 -9.65 -1.38
C GLN A 604 -8.52 -8.37 -0.95
N PHE A 605 -7.76 -7.77 -1.87
CA PHE A 605 -7.08 -6.50 -1.68
C PHE A 605 -7.76 -5.43 -2.52
N LYS A 606 -8.06 -4.29 -1.91
CA LYS A 606 -8.68 -3.15 -2.61
C LYS A 606 -7.75 -1.96 -2.69
N SER A 607 -7.76 -1.27 -3.83
CA SER A 607 -7.03 -0.01 -4.02
C SER A 607 -7.75 0.90 -5.01
N ASN A 608 -7.43 2.19 -4.94
CA ASN A 608 -7.87 3.18 -5.91
C ASN A 608 -6.70 4.13 -6.25
N TYR A 609 -6.53 4.45 -7.53
CA TYR A 609 -5.50 5.40 -7.97
C TYR A 609 -5.72 5.83 -9.43
N PRO A 610 -5.28 7.04 -9.80
CA PRO A 610 -5.38 7.52 -11.18
C PRO A 610 -4.25 7.00 -12.08
N THR A 611 -4.50 6.97 -13.39
CA THR A 611 -3.45 6.99 -14.41
C THR A 611 -3.65 8.17 -15.35
N TYR A 612 -2.55 8.71 -15.86
CA TYR A 612 -2.54 9.83 -16.80
C TYR A 612 -1.73 9.46 -18.03
N THR A 613 -2.30 9.64 -19.22
CA THR A 613 -1.60 9.42 -20.48
C THR A 613 -1.47 10.73 -21.22
N VAL A 614 -0.25 11.10 -21.59
CA VAL A 614 0.05 12.25 -22.47
C VAL A 614 0.66 11.71 -23.76
N GLY A 615 0.00 11.98 -24.88
CA GLY A 615 0.38 11.47 -26.19
C GLY A 615 0.66 12.57 -27.20
N ILE A 616 1.58 12.31 -28.12
CA ILE A 616 1.71 13.06 -29.37
C ILE A 616 1.85 12.07 -30.52
N GLY A 617 1.31 12.41 -31.68
CA GLY A 617 1.39 11.52 -32.82
C GLY A 617 1.35 12.26 -34.15
N SER A 618 1.78 11.60 -35.21
CA SER A 618 1.68 12.12 -36.58
C SER A 618 1.50 10.99 -37.57
N LYS A 619 0.62 11.21 -38.55
CA LYS A 619 0.30 10.29 -39.63
C LYS A 619 0.47 11.00 -40.97
N LEU A 620 1.40 10.50 -41.78
CA LEU A 620 1.59 10.90 -43.17
C LEU A 620 0.63 10.09 -44.03
N ILE A 621 -0.10 10.78 -44.91
CA ILE A 621 -1.17 10.21 -45.71
C ILE A 621 -0.85 10.48 -47.17
N TYR A 622 -0.83 9.40 -47.97
CA TYR A 622 -0.69 9.41 -49.41
C TYR A 622 -2.04 9.08 -50.06
N THR A 623 -2.60 10.04 -50.78
CA THR A 623 -3.82 9.87 -51.57
C THR A 623 -3.48 9.11 -52.86
N LEU A 624 -3.96 7.87 -52.96
CA LEU A 624 -3.83 7.06 -54.17
C LEU A 624 -4.87 7.44 -55.22
N LYS A 625 -6.07 7.78 -54.75
CA LYS A 625 -7.20 8.20 -55.57
C LYS A 625 -8.15 9.07 -54.75
N ASP A 626 -8.63 10.17 -55.33
CA ASP A 626 -9.65 11.04 -54.76
C ASP A 626 -10.52 11.59 -55.91
N ASP A 627 -11.57 10.86 -56.26
CA ASP A 627 -12.61 11.31 -57.21
C ASP A 627 -13.96 11.50 -56.48
N ASN A 628 -14.99 11.94 -57.23
CA ASN A 628 -16.31 12.25 -56.64
C ASN A 628 -17.01 11.05 -55.98
N TYR A 629 -16.61 9.82 -56.29
CA TYR A 629 -17.27 8.59 -55.83
C TYR A 629 -16.35 7.67 -55.04
N ASN A 630 -15.05 7.62 -55.35
CA ASN A 630 -14.09 6.65 -54.85
C ASN A 630 -12.83 7.34 -54.31
N ARG A 631 -12.44 6.94 -53.11
CA ARG A 631 -11.23 7.40 -52.45
C ARG A 631 -10.39 6.23 -51.97
N ALA A 632 -9.09 6.39 -52.07
CA ALA A 632 -8.12 5.43 -51.56
C ALA A 632 -6.93 6.19 -50.95
N TYR A 633 -6.60 5.84 -49.71
CA TYR A 633 -5.53 6.45 -48.93
C TYR A 633 -4.60 5.36 -48.42
N PHE A 634 -3.30 5.56 -48.58
CA PHE A 634 -2.30 4.86 -47.77
C PHE A 634 -1.82 5.81 -46.67
N TYR A 635 -1.58 5.30 -45.46
CA TYR A 635 -1.03 6.11 -44.38
C TYR A 635 -0.01 5.35 -43.56
N THR A 636 0.93 6.10 -42.99
CA THR A 636 1.92 5.61 -42.03
C THR A 636 2.14 6.66 -40.95
N GLY A 637 2.48 6.25 -39.74
CA GLY A 637 2.66 7.19 -38.65
C GLY A 637 3.24 6.58 -37.39
N LEU A 638 3.44 7.48 -36.42
CA LEU A 638 4.00 7.17 -35.11
C LEU A 638 3.18 7.90 -34.06
N ASP A 639 2.71 7.17 -33.04
CA ASP A 639 2.11 7.74 -31.83
C ASP A 639 3.04 7.44 -30.64
N ILE A 640 3.40 8.44 -29.85
CA ILE A 640 4.24 8.33 -28.65
C ILE A 640 3.41 8.76 -27.45
N ASN A 641 3.16 7.84 -26.54
CA ASN A 641 2.39 8.03 -25.33
C ASN A 641 3.29 7.84 -24.10
N ARG A 642 3.19 8.77 -23.16
CA ARG A 642 3.75 8.64 -21.83
C ARG A 642 2.61 8.40 -20.84
N ILE A 643 2.57 7.20 -20.28
CA ILE A 643 1.58 6.76 -19.30
C ILE A 643 2.19 6.90 -17.92
N MET A 644 1.42 7.45 -16.99
CA MET A 644 1.87 7.81 -15.65
C MET A 644 0.90 7.19 -14.65
N GLN A 645 1.38 6.21 -13.90
CA GLN A 645 0.59 5.47 -12.94
C GLN A 645 0.75 6.11 -11.56
N GLY A 646 -0.36 6.47 -10.94
CA GLY A 646 -0.39 6.93 -9.55
C GLY A 646 0.05 5.84 -8.58
N MET A 647 0.30 6.22 -7.33
CA MET A 647 0.74 5.31 -6.30
C MET A 647 -0.31 4.22 -6.03
N ILE A 648 0.13 2.96 -6.14
CA ILE A 648 -0.69 1.82 -5.71
C ILE A 648 -0.56 1.70 -4.19
N ASN A 649 -1.69 1.67 -3.51
CA ASN A 649 -1.76 1.52 -2.07
C ASN A 649 -2.92 0.61 -1.68
N GLU A 650 -2.71 -0.71 -1.76
CA GLU A 650 -3.71 -1.67 -1.31
C GLU A 650 -3.96 -1.56 0.21
N GLU A 651 -5.21 -1.78 0.61
CA GLU A 651 -5.65 -1.67 2.01
C GLU A 651 -5.30 -0.30 2.61
N GLU A 652 -5.68 0.77 1.91
CA GLU A 652 -5.33 2.15 2.28
C GLU A 652 -5.80 2.56 3.68
N ASP A 653 -6.84 1.93 4.22
CA ASP A 653 -7.32 2.20 5.58
C ASP A 653 -6.41 1.63 6.67
N LYS A 654 -5.51 0.70 6.32
CA LYS A 654 -4.59 0.03 7.26
C LYS A 654 -3.19 0.61 7.18
N SER A 655 -2.59 0.83 8.36
CA SER A 655 -1.19 1.29 8.42
C SER A 655 -0.22 0.27 7.80
N PRO A 656 0.98 0.69 7.35
CA PRO A 656 1.97 -0.22 6.77
C PRO A 656 2.35 -1.38 7.70
N LYS A 657 2.27 -1.17 9.02
CA LYS A 657 2.52 -2.21 10.01
C LYS A 657 1.38 -3.23 10.06
N ASP A 658 0.13 -2.76 10.02
CA ASP A 658 -1.07 -3.55 10.23
C ASP A 658 -1.62 -4.20 8.94
N ALA A 659 -1.21 -3.69 7.79
CA ALA A 659 -1.55 -4.26 6.49
C ALA A 659 -1.07 -5.72 6.38
N PRO A 660 -1.84 -6.62 5.75
CA PRO A 660 -1.42 -8.01 5.56
C PRO A 660 -0.15 -8.13 4.72
N GLU A 661 0.55 -9.27 4.78
CA GLU A 661 1.62 -9.55 3.82
C GLU A 661 1.03 -9.61 2.39
N PHE A 662 1.87 -9.40 1.37
CA PHE A 662 1.47 -9.34 -0.04
C PHE A 662 0.61 -8.15 -0.45
N THR A 663 0.41 -7.13 0.40
CA THR A 663 -0.14 -5.85 -0.05
C THR A 663 0.85 -5.11 -0.96
N VAL A 664 0.39 -4.68 -2.13
CA VAL A 664 1.12 -3.82 -3.07
C VAL A 664 1.09 -2.38 -2.56
N ARG A 665 2.23 -1.90 -2.05
CA ARG A 665 2.43 -0.53 -1.56
C ARG A 665 3.91 -0.21 -1.32
N LYS A 666 4.31 1.07 -1.46
CA LYS A 666 5.65 1.55 -1.10
C LYS A 666 5.65 2.96 -0.52
N GLY A 667 5.93 3.07 0.78
CA GLY A 667 6.15 4.34 1.46
C GLY A 667 5.01 5.33 1.25
N ASN A 668 5.35 6.62 1.09
CA ASN A 668 4.36 7.72 1.02
C ASN A 668 4.09 8.25 -0.40
N ALA A 669 4.96 7.98 -1.38
CA ALA A 669 4.81 8.36 -2.80
C ALA A 669 5.79 7.57 -3.71
N ASN A 670 5.28 6.86 -4.71
CA ASN A 670 6.09 6.00 -5.59
C ASN A 670 5.46 5.83 -6.99
N ASP A 671 5.06 6.94 -7.60
CA ASP A 671 4.43 6.91 -8.91
C ASP A 671 5.37 6.38 -10.01
N LYS A 672 4.81 5.63 -10.96
CA LYS A 672 5.57 5.00 -12.07
C LYS A 672 5.22 5.68 -13.40
N SER A 673 6.08 5.48 -14.42
CA SER A 673 5.77 5.94 -15.78
C SER A 673 6.29 4.99 -16.84
N TYR A 674 5.51 4.85 -17.90
CA TYR A 674 5.72 3.95 -19.03
C TYR A 674 5.68 4.72 -20.35
N TYR A 675 6.54 4.36 -21.31
CA TYR A 675 6.47 4.87 -22.67
C TYR A 675 5.89 3.79 -23.57
N SER A 676 4.83 4.15 -24.29
CA SER A 676 4.24 3.38 -25.38
C SER A 676 4.56 4.13 -26.68
N ILE A 677 5.26 3.48 -27.59
CA ILE A 677 5.68 4.04 -28.87
C ILE A 677 5.10 3.13 -29.94
N VAL A 678 4.22 3.65 -30.77
CA VAL A 678 3.42 2.78 -31.63
C VAL A 678 3.50 3.26 -33.07
N PRO A 679 4.43 2.71 -33.87
CA PRO A 679 4.36 2.84 -35.31
C PRO A 679 3.08 2.18 -35.84
N SER A 680 2.54 2.75 -36.91
CA SER A 680 1.35 2.21 -37.57
C SER A 680 1.40 2.47 -39.07
N ALA A 681 0.78 1.58 -39.83
CA ALA A 681 0.55 1.75 -41.26
C ALA A 681 -0.83 1.22 -41.62
N GLY A 682 -1.44 1.74 -42.68
CA GLY A 682 -2.73 1.25 -43.11
C GLY A 682 -3.18 1.80 -44.45
N PHE A 683 -4.31 1.27 -44.89
CA PHE A 683 -4.92 1.57 -46.17
C PHE A 683 -6.43 1.69 -45.99
N MET A 684 -7.00 2.78 -46.48
CA MET A 684 -8.43 3.06 -46.39
C MET A 684 -9.02 3.29 -47.77
N VAL A 685 -10.17 2.67 -48.03
CA VAL A 685 -10.98 2.89 -49.23
C VAL A 685 -12.36 3.37 -48.85
N GLN A 686 -12.92 4.28 -49.65
CA GLN A 686 -14.26 4.80 -49.45
C GLN A 686 -15.00 4.90 -50.78
N ASN A 687 -16.29 4.58 -50.75
CA ASN A 687 -17.24 4.83 -51.82
C ASN A 687 -18.34 5.77 -51.30
N SER A 688 -18.70 6.79 -52.07
CA SER A 688 -19.78 7.72 -51.75
C SER A 688 -20.78 7.76 -52.88
N GLY A 689 -22.05 8.02 -52.58
CA GLY A 689 -23.13 8.04 -53.56
C GLY A 689 -24.44 8.59 -53.01
N TYR A 690 -25.55 8.26 -53.67
CA TYR A 690 -26.90 8.66 -53.27
C TYR A 690 -27.80 7.43 -53.12
N ILE A 691 -28.56 7.38 -52.04
CA ILE A 691 -29.64 6.41 -51.79
C ILE A 691 -30.85 7.16 -51.23
N PHE A 692 -32.03 7.01 -51.85
CA PHE A 692 -33.25 7.77 -51.47
C PHE A 692 -33.05 9.30 -51.39
N ASP A 693 -32.33 9.89 -52.35
CA ASP A 693 -31.92 11.31 -52.36
C ASP A 693 -31.09 11.75 -51.13
N LYS A 694 -30.64 10.80 -50.31
CA LYS A 694 -29.71 11.01 -49.21
C LYS A 694 -28.32 10.59 -49.62
N LYS A 695 -27.35 11.39 -49.20
CA LYS A 695 -25.94 11.16 -49.49
C LYS A 695 -25.41 10.08 -48.55
N TYR A 696 -24.74 9.06 -49.08
CA TYR A 696 -24.09 8.04 -48.26
C TYR A 696 -22.59 8.00 -48.52
N ARG A 697 -21.84 7.57 -47.51
CA ARG A 697 -20.44 7.16 -47.62
C ARG A 697 -20.27 5.82 -46.91
N ILE A 698 -19.66 4.86 -47.59
CA ILE A 698 -19.23 3.60 -47.00
C ILE A 698 -17.73 3.45 -47.21
N GLY A 699 -17.02 2.88 -46.25
CA GLY A 699 -15.59 2.66 -46.40
C GLY A 699 -15.09 1.47 -45.60
N ALA A 700 -13.89 1.04 -45.96
CA ALA A 700 -13.14 0.02 -45.25
C ALA A 700 -11.73 0.53 -44.94
N ASP A 701 -11.20 0.18 -43.77
CA ASP A 701 -9.84 0.52 -43.33
C ASP A 701 -9.14 -0.75 -42.88
N PHE A 702 -7.95 -1.02 -43.39
CA PHE A 702 -7.07 -2.09 -42.93
C PHE A 702 -5.81 -1.45 -42.37
N ALA A 703 -5.46 -1.78 -41.13
CA ALA A 703 -4.29 -1.18 -40.48
C ALA A 703 -3.50 -2.21 -39.68
N TRP A 704 -2.20 -1.97 -39.61
CA TRP A 704 -1.25 -2.67 -38.77
C TRP A 704 -0.63 -1.68 -37.78
N GLU A 705 -0.48 -2.11 -36.54
CA GLU A 705 0.22 -1.38 -35.49
C GLU A 705 1.02 -2.33 -34.60
N THR A 706 2.09 -1.84 -33.98
CA THR A 706 2.87 -2.63 -33.02
C THR A 706 3.35 -1.76 -31.88
N GLU A 707 3.14 -2.18 -30.64
CA GLU A 707 3.51 -1.42 -29.45
C GLU A 707 4.97 -1.67 -29.05
N LEU A 708 5.73 -0.58 -29.00
CA LEU A 708 7.14 -0.55 -28.59
C LEU A 708 7.31 0.33 -27.34
N GLY A 709 8.55 0.40 -26.85
CA GLY A 709 8.91 1.16 -25.66
C GLY A 709 8.85 0.30 -24.40
N HIS A 710 9.25 0.88 -23.27
CA HIS A 710 9.43 0.11 -22.04
C HIS A 710 8.12 -0.26 -21.31
N ILE A 711 6.96 0.03 -21.91
CA ILE A 711 5.69 -0.51 -21.44
C ILE A 711 5.68 -2.04 -21.51
N LYS A 712 6.38 -2.65 -22.48
CA LYS A 712 6.46 -4.11 -22.62
C LYS A 712 7.49 -4.78 -21.69
N ASP A 713 8.48 -4.03 -21.20
CA ASP A 713 9.56 -4.55 -20.33
C ASP A 713 9.12 -4.89 -18.88
N GLY A 714 7.83 -5.13 -18.66
CA GLY A 714 7.24 -5.39 -17.36
C GLY A 714 6.95 -4.15 -16.50
N LYS A 715 5.88 -4.26 -15.71
CA LYS A 715 5.38 -3.21 -14.82
C LYS A 715 5.98 -3.41 -13.42
N ARG A 716 6.43 -2.31 -12.81
CA ARG A 716 7.20 -2.36 -11.56
C ARG A 716 6.27 -2.40 -10.37
N ILE A 717 6.42 -3.42 -9.54
CA ILE A 717 5.61 -3.66 -8.35
C ILE A 717 6.50 -3.67 -7.10
N ASP A 718 6.00 -3.04 -6.04
CA ASP A 718 6.59 -3.04 -4.71
C ASP A 718 5.56 -3.67 -3.76
N MET A 719 5.96 -4.74 -3.05
CA MET A 719 5.04 -5.55 -2.27
C MET A 719 5.56 -5.80 -0.86
N LYS A 720 4.67 -5.72 0.13
CA LYS A 720 5.01 -6.04 1.52
C LYS A 720 5.38 -7.51 1.66
N GLY A 721 6.52 -7.77 2.32
CA GLY A 721 7.11 -9.10 2.48
C GLY A 721 8.19 -9.40 1.45
N ILE A 722 8.14 -8.77 0.26
CA ILE A 722 9.15 -8.95 -0.77
C ILE A 722 10.23 -7.89 -0.61
N SER A 723 11.49 -8.33 -0.56
CA SER A 723 12.64 -7.50 -0.16
C SER A 723 13.07 -6.48 -1.23
N ARG A 724 12.68 -6.67 -2.49
CA ARG A 724 13.02 -5.79 -3.62
C ARG A 724 11.83 -5.50 -4.52
N GLU A 725 11.90 -4.37 -5.23
CA GLU A 725 11.04 -4.09 -6.40
C GLU A 725 11.31 -5.16 -7.47
N TYR A 726 10.24 -5.65 -8.09
CA TYR A 726 10.29 -6.60 -9.20
C TYR A 726 9.39 -6.15 -10.34
N LYS A 727 9.56 -6.76 -11.50
CA LYS A 727 8.74 -6.55 -12.69
C LYS A 727 7.76 -7.70 -12.90
N VAL A 728 6.58 -7.35 -13.38
CA VAL A 728 5.59 -8.31 -13.87
C VAL A 728 5.21 -7.91 -15.28
N GLU A 729 5.42 -8.80 -16.24
CA GLU A 729 5.01 -8.58 -17.63
C GLU A 729 3.51 -8.83 -17.76
N THR A 730 2.86 -8.11 -18.68
CA THR A 730 1.42 -8.21 -18.95
C THR A 730 1.21 -8.50 -20.44
N THR A 731 0.49 -7.69 -21.19
CA THR A 731 0.28 -7.87 -22.63
C THR A 731 1.36 -7.13 -23.42
N GLU A 732 1.97 -7.77 -24.43
CA GLU A 732 3.04 -7.15 -25.23
C GLU A 732 2.52 -6.37 -26.47
N ARG A 733 1.26 -6.56 -26.88
CA ARG A 733 0.55 -5.80 -27.95
C ARG A 733 1.37 -5.60 -29.24
N GLU A 734 2.05 -6.65 -29.68
CA GLU A 734 2.83 -6.66 -30.92
C GLU A 734 1.99 -7.11 -32.12
N ASN A 735 2.27 -6.53 -33.30
CA ASN A 735 1.67 -6.92 -34.59
C ASN A 735 0.14 -7.03 -34.60
N ILE A 736 -0.54 -6.00 -34.11
CA ILE A 736 -1.99 -5.92 -34.13
C ILE A 736 -2.44 -5.56 -35.55
N PHE A 737 -3.26 -6.43 -36.13
CA PHE A 737 -3.94 -6.17 -37.38
C PHE A 737 -5.38 -5.77 -37.09
N SER A 738 -5.88 -4.81 -37.85
CA SER A 738 -7.24 -4.31 -37.70
C SER A 738 -7.92 -4.15 -39.04
N TYR A 739 -9.21 -4.45 -39.07
CA TYR A 739 -10.09 -4.15 -40.18
C TYR A 739 -11.30 -3.38 -39.65
N SER A 740 -11.71 -2.35 -40.39
CA SER A 740 -12.86 -1.52 -40.02
C SER A 740 -13.79 -1.34 -41.19
N ILE A 741 -15.09 -1.25 -40.89
CA ILE A 741 -16.13 -0.82 -41.82
C ILE A 741 -16.74 0.44 -41.24
N LEU A 742 -16.88 1.48 -42.07
CA LEU A 742 -17.48 2.75 -41.70
C LEU A 742 -18.62 3.09 -42.65
N GLY A 743 -19.66 3.72 -42.13
CA GLY A 743 -20.82 4.21 -42.86
C GLY A 743 -21.20 5.61 -42.39
N GLU A 744 -21.63 6.46 -43.29
CA GLU A 744 -22.24 7.77 -43.01
C GLU A 744 -23.44 7.97 -43.93
N LEU A 745 -24.52 8.53 -43.39
CA LEU A 745 -25.73 8.88 -44.12
C LEU A 745 -26.14 10.31 -43.75
N ASN A 746 -26.21 11.19 -44.73
CA ASN A 746 -26.67 12.56 -44.52
C ASN A 746 -28.19 12.58 -44.45
N LEU A 747 -28.73 12.87 -43.26
CA LEU A 747 -30.17 13.02 -43.07
C LEU A 747 -30.67 14.34 -43.65
N THR A 748 -29.87 15.40 -43.56
CA THR A 748 -30.12 16.73 -44.13
C THR A 748 -28.83 17.31 -44.74
N GLU A 749 -28.84 18.57 -45.19
CA GLU A 749 -27.62 19.24 -45.65
C GLU A 749 -26.59 19.48 -44.52
N ASP A 750 -27.09 19.64 -43.29
CA ASP A 750 -26.32 20.01 -42.11
C ASP A 750 -26.18 18.89 -41.09
N LEU A 751 -26.97 17.81 -41.17
CA LEU A 751 -26.97 16.69 -40.22
C LEU A 751 -26.67 15.35 -40.91
N ALA A 752 -25.70 14.62 -40.38
CA ALA A 752 -25.38 13.25 -40.79
C ALA A 752 -25.32 12.30 -39.60
N VAL A 753 -25.58 11.02 -39.86
CA VAL A 753 -25.36 9.92 -38.92
C VAL A 753 -24.18 9.12 -39.41
N ASN A 754 -23.24 8.83 -38.52
CA ASN A 754 -22.08 8.00 -38.81
C ASN A 754 -22.05 6.77 -37.89
N ALA A 755 -21.50 5.68 -38.41
CA ALA A 755 -21.25 4.46 -37.66
C ALA A 755 -19.96 3.81 -38.13
N ARG A 756 -19.26 3.15 -37.23
CA ARG A 756 -18.05 2.39 -37.54
C ARG A 756 -17.94 1.18 -36.63
N TYR A 757 -17.57 0.07 -37.23
CA TYR A 757 -17.14 -1.14 -36.57
C TYR A 757 -15.66 -1.36 -36.89
N THR A 758 -14.86 -1.67 -35.89
CA THR A 758 -13.45 -2.04 -36.03
C THR A 758 -13.20 -3.31 -35.23
N SER A 759 -12.59 -4.30 -35.84
CA SER A 759 -12.09 -5.50 -35.14
C SER A 759 -10.57 -5.54 -35.26
N MET A 760 -9.91 -5.92 -34.17
CA MET A 760 -8.47 -5.97 -34.01
C MET A 760 -8.07 -7.33 -33.45
N PHE A 761 -6.95 -7.88 -33.91
CA PHE A 761 -6.46 -9.18 -33.46
C PHE A 761 -4.92 -9.25 -33.48
N SER A 762 -4.37 -10.01 -32.54
CA SER A 762 -2.96 -10.40 -32.38
C SER A 762 -2.86 -11.56 -31.37
N ASP A 763 -1.66 -12.12 -31.18
CA ASP A 763 -1.44 -13.27 -30.30
C ASP A 763 -1.95 -13.10 -28.85
N GLU A 764 -1.82 -11.91 -28.26
CA GLU A 764 -2.20 -11.63 -26.87
C GLU A 764 -3.27 -10.52 -26.74
N TYR A 765 -3.87 -10.08 -27.84
CA TYR A 765 -4.81 -8.97 -27.81
C TYR A 765 -5.82 -9.04 -28.94
N ASP A 766 -7.11 -9.02 -28.56
CA ASP A 766 -8.24 -8.91 -29.45
C ASP A 766 -9.10 -7.72 -29.04
N ALA A 767 -9.76 -7.06 -29.99
CA ALA A 767 -10.76 -6.04 -29.66
C ALA A 767 -11.84 -5.91 -30.73
N ASP A 768 -13.05 -5.63 -30.28
CA ASP A 768 -14.17 -5.20 -31.14
C ASP A 768 -14.66 -3.84 -30.65
N LEU A 769 -14.63 -2.86 -31.55
CA LEU A 769 -14.93 -1.46 -31.26
C LEU A 769 -16.10 -1.02 -32.13
N VAL A 770 -17.15 -0.51 -31.49
CA VAL A 770 -18.30 0.09 -32.15
C VAL A 770 -18.33 1.56 -31.82
N SER A 771 -18.52 2.40 -32.84
CA SER A 771 -18.85 3.81 -32.65
C SER A 771 -20.02 4.20 -33.52
N ALA A 772 -20.88 5.06 -33.00
CA ALA A 772 -22.02 5.61 -33.72
C ALA A 772 -22.25 7.05 -33.27
N GLY A 773 -22.56 7.94 -34.19
CA GLY A 773 -22.60 9.37 -33.89
C GLY A 773 -23.41 10.19 -34.86
N PHE A 774 -23.54 11.47 -34.49
CA PHE A 774 -24.19 12.50 -35.28
C PHE A 774 -23.19 13.60 -35.57
N GLU A 775 -23.08 13.98 -36.84
CA GLU A 775 -22.32 15.12 -37.30
C GLU A 775 -23.25 16.26 -37.67
N TYR A 776 -22.97 17.46 -37.16
CA TYR A 776 -23.73 18.67 -37.44
C TYR A 776 -22.83 19.84 -37.88
N LYS A 777 -23.22 20.52 -38.96
CA LYS A 777 -22.54 21.74 -39.44
C LYS A 777 -23.04 22.95 -38.65
N MET A 778 -22.17 23.54 -37.85
CA MET A 778 -22.55 24.62 -36.91
C MET A 778 -22.72 25.99 -37.57
N ASP A 779 -22.42 26.12 -38.86
CA ASP A 779 -22.47 27.38 -39.61
C ASP A 779 -23.87 28.04 -39.60
N THR A 780 -24.93 27.28 -39.34
CA THR A 780 -26.34 27.72 -39.26
C THR A 780 -26.89 27.91 -37.84
N MET A 781 -26.31 27.28 -36.81
CA MET A 781 -26.86 27.26 -35.43
C MET A 781 -26.50 28.50 -34.58
N GLY A 782 -25.32 29.08 -34.78
CA GLY A 782 -24.86 30.26 -34.03
C GLY A 782 -25.79 31.47 -34.15
N LYS A 783 -26.60 31.53 -35.22
CA LYS A 783 -27.58 32.60 -35.46
C LYS A 783 -28.85 32.51 -34.60
N ASN A 784 -29.24 31.33 -34.08
CA ASN A 784 -30.62 31.14 -33.60
C ASN A 784 -30.79 30.77 -32.10
N LEU A 785 -29.81 30.19 -31.41
CA LEU A 785 -30.01 29.73 -30.01
C LEU A 785 -29.23 30.53 -28.95
N ILE A 786 -27.99 30.93 -29.26
CA ILE A 786 -27.05 31.60 -28.33
C ILE A 786 -26.98 33.12 -28.58
N ALA A 787 -27.30 33.53 -29.81
CA ALA A 787 -27.32 34.91 -30.27
C ALA A 787 -28.01 35.90 -29.31
N PRO A 788 -29.22 35.66 -28.76
CA PRO A 788 -29.91 36.70 -27.98
C PRO A 788 -29.16 37.18 -26.73
N LEU A 789 -28.35 36.31 -26.11
CA LEU A 789 -27.61 36.62 -24.88
C LEU A 789 -26.29 37.37 -25.16
N PHE A 790 -25.68 37.16 -26.34
CA PHE A 790 -24.42 37.78 -26.75
C PHE A 790 -24.61 39.02 -27.65
N TYR A 791 -25.70 39.11 -28.40
CA TYR A 791 -26.04 40.31 -29.19
C TYR A 791 -26.20 41.56 -28.31
N GLY A 792 -26.61 41.40 -27.04
CA GLY A 792 -26.65 42.49 -26.05
C GLY A 792 -25.26 43.00 -25.62
N LEU A 793 -24.22 42.17 -25.72
CA LEU A 793 -22.81 42.52 -25.47
C LEU A 793 -22.09 43.03 -26.73
N GLU A 794 -22.49 42.52 -27.90
CA GLU A 794 -21.92 42.89 -29.21
C GLU A 794 -22.37 44.29 -29.66
N ASN A 795 -23.61 44.69 -29.36
CA ASN A 795 -24.16 46.01 -29.68
C ASN A 795 -23.79 47.13 -28.69
N ASN A 796 -23.15 46.81 -27.57
CA ASN A 796 -22.74 47.77 -26.53
C ASN A 796 -21.26 47.62 -26.20
N LYS A 797 -20.38 47.50 -27.21
CA LYS A 797 -18.94 47.66 -26.97
C LYS A 797 -18.69 49.13 -26.59
N PRO A 798 -18.30 49.44 -25.34
CA PRO A 798 -18.03 50.82 -24.98
C PRO A 798 -16.70 51.22 -25.63
N ASP A 799 -16.76 51.96 -26.73
CA ASP A 799 -15.56 52.54 -27.33
C ASP A 799 -15.01 53.62 -26.38
N SER A 800 -13.84 53.35 -25.81
CA SER A 800 -13.07 54.33 -25.06
C SER A 800 -11.84 54.77 -25.84
N ASP A 801 -11.76 56.08 -26.11
CA ASP A 801 -10.60 56.71 -26.75
C ASP A 801 -9.33 56.66 -25.90
N ARG A 802 -9.47 56.39 -24.60
CA ARG A 802 -8.34 56.35 -23.66
C ARG A 802 -8.01 54.94 -23.20
N TRP A 803 -9.02 54.14 -22.87
CA TRP A 803 -8.79 52.83 -22.27
C TRP A 803 -9.14 51.73 -23.25
N GLY A 804 -8.29 50.71 -23.32
CA GLY A 804 -8.65 49.42 -23.90
C GLY A 804 -8.16 48.33 -22.97
N GLY A 805 -8.86 47.21 -22.89
CA GLY A 805 -8.46 46.20 -21.91
C GLY A 805 -9.07 44.84 -22.11
N THR A 806 -8.64 43.92 -21.27
CA THR A 806 -9.19 42.57 -21.18
C THR A 806 -9.41 42.23 -19.71
N PHE A 807 -10.66 41.92 -19.37
CA PHE A 807 -11.03 41.31 -18.09
C PHE A 807 -11.19 39.80 -18.30
N GLY A 808 -10.78 38.99 -17.33
CA GLY A 808 -10.87 37.54 -17.41
C GLY A 808 -11.18 36.90 -16.07
N LEU A 809 -12.01 35.86 -16.10
CA LEU A 809 -12.30 34.96 -14.99
C LEU A 809 -11.86 33.56 -15.39
N VAL A 810 -11.05 32.91 -14.55
CA VAL A 810 -10.51 31.58 -14.80
C VAL A 810 -10.69 30.74 -13.54
N MET A 811 -11.23 29.53 -13.68
CA MET A 811 -11.17 28.51 -12.66
C MET A 811 -10.02 27.57 -13.00
N GLU A 812 -8.99 27.57 -12.17
CA GLU A 812 -7.96 26.51 -12.17
C GLU A 812 -8.29 25.51 -11.07
N THR A 813 -7.96 24.24 -11.28
CA THR A 813 -7.95 23.25 -10.20
C THR A 813 -6.57 22.61 -10.08
N LEU A 814 -6.25 22.06 -8.92
CA LEU A 814 -5.03 21.27 -8.69
C LEU A 814 -5.45 19.93 -8.10
N ASP A 815 -5.08 18.86 -8.79
CA ASP A 815 -5.26 17.49 -8.35
C ASP A 815 -3.87 16.84 -8.27
N ASP A 816 -3.30 16.82 -7.07
CA ASP A 816 -1.98 16.27 -6.80
C ASP A 816 -2.11 14.78 -6.47
N THR A 817 -1.08 13.96 -6.76
CA THR A 817 -1.06 12.55 -6.37
C THR A 817 -1.41 12.38 -4.89
N ASP A 818 -2.42 11.55 -4.62
CA ASP A 818 -2.80 11.14 -3.27
C ASP A 818 -1.62 10.50 -2.53
N ARG A 819 -1.29 11.05 -1.36
CA ARG A 819 -0.25 10.53 -0.48
C ARG A 819 -0.89 9.88 0.73
N ALA A 820 -0.44 8.69 1.09
CA ALA A 820 -0.94 7.97 2.24
C ALA A 820 -0.01 8.20 3.45
N TYR A 821 -0.50 8.88 4.47
CA TYR A 821 0.16 9.00 5.76
C TYR A 821 -0.64 8.28 6.84
N TYR A 822 0.02 7.82 7.89
CA TYR A 822 -0.64 7.09 8.98
C TYR A 822 -0.21 7.63 10.33
N ASN A 823 -1.19 7.86 11.22
CA ASN A 823 -0.90 8.11 12.62
C ASN A 823 -1.88 7.39 13.55
N GLY A 824 -1.34 6.79 14.61
CA GLY A 824 -2.11 5.98 15.56
C GLY A 824 -2.88 4.84 14.90
N GLY A 825 -2.36 4.31 13.79
CA GLY A 825 -3.02 3.27 12.98
C GLY A 825 -4.09 3.78 12.01
N LYS A 826 -4.42 5.08 12.00
CA LYS A 826 -5.45 5.68 11.13
C LYS A 826 -4.82 6.41 9.94
N LEU A 827 -5.47 6.31 8.78
CA LEU A 827 -5.13 7.07 7.59
C LEU A 827 -5.28 8.58 7.84
N SER A 828 -4.29 9.35 7.38
CA SER A 828 -4.24 10.81 7.41
C SER A 828 -3.79 11.31 6.03
N GLY A 829 -4.37 12.41 5.55
CA GLY A 829 -3.91 13.13 4.35
C GLY A 829 -2.58 13.86 4.56
N GLY A 830 -2.09 13.88 5.81
CA GLY A 830 -0.84 14.58 6.17
C GLY A 830 -0.96 16.09 5.97
N ASP A 831 0.18 16.74 5.68
CA ASP A 831 0.27 18.19 5.51
C ASP A 831 -0.11 18.69 4.11
N TYR A 832 -0.62 17.78 3.28
CA TYR A 832 -0.97 18.03 1.89
C TYR A 832 -2.48 17.88 1.71
N ALA A 833 -3.03 18.53 0.69
CA ALA A 833 -4.41 18.29 0.28
C ALA A 833 -4.41 17.07 -0.63
N THR A 834 -5.28 16.13 -0.32
CA THR A 834 -5.59 14.96 -1.15
C THR A 834 -6.92 15.15 -1.89
N SER A 835 -7.70 16.17 -1.53
CA SER A 835 -8.82 16.66 -2.35
C SER A 835 -8.36 17.60 -3.47
N THR A 836 -9.17 17.71 -4.52
CA THR A 836 -9.01 18.75 -5.55
C THR A 836 -9.04 20.15 -4.95
N ILE A 837 -7.99 20.93 -5.23
CA ILE A 837 -7.89 22.31 -4.79
C ILE A 837 -8.43 23.22 -5.87
N TYR A 838 -9.41 24.06 -5.53
CA TYR A 838 -9.98 25.04 -6.45
C TYR A 838 -9.27 26.38 -6.33
N LYS A 839 -9.04 27.02 -7.47
CA LYS A 839 -8.36 28.32 -7.56
C LYS A 839 -9.07 29.20 -8.59
N PRO A 840 -10.22 29.81 -8.23
CA PRO A 840 -10.76 30.93 -8.98
C PRO A 840 -9.77 32.08 -9.03
N LYS A 841 -9.59 32.62 -10.23
CA LYS A 841 -8.67 33.69 -10.58
C LYS A 841 -9.39 34.74 -11.42
N PHE A 842 -9.08 36.00 -11.16
CA PHE A 842 -9.42 37.09 -12.07
C PHE A 842 -8.14 37.72 -12.62
N THR A 843 -8.25 38.30 -13.81
CA THR A 843 -7.21 39.11 -14.44
C THR A 843 -7.84 40.34 -15.08
N LEU A 844 -7.18 41.48 -15.00
CA LEU A 844 -7.54 42.70 -15.70
C LEU A 844 -6.29 43.32 -16.30
N SER A 845 -6.25 43.47 -17.61
CA SER A 845 -5.20 44.25 -18.31
C SER A 845 -5.84 45.50 -18.88
N LEU A 846 -5.29 46.66 -18.56
CA LEU A 846 -5.71 47.97 -19.07
C LEU A 846 -4.55 48.61 -19.83
N ASN A 847 -4.81 49.12 -21.00
CA ASN A 847 -3.87 49.88 -21.81
C ASN A 847 -4.36 51.33 -21.90
N ASP A 848 -3.54 52.30 -21.48
CA ASP A 848 -3.83 53.70 -21.74
C ASP A 848 -3.35 54.02 -23.16
N LYS A 849 -4.29 54.06 -24.12
CA LYS A 849 -4.03 54.30 -25.55
C LYS A 849 -3.37 55.66 -25.81
N LYS A 850 -3.36 56.58 -24.84
CA LYS A 850 -2.78 57.93 -24.94
C LYS A 850 -1.40 58.06 -24.29
N THR A 851 -0.88 57.01 -23.65
CA THR A 851 0.43 57.05 -22.99
C THR A 851 1.23 55.77 -23.22
N ALA A 852 2.50 55.75 -22.82
CA ALA A 852 3.34 54.55 -22.81
C ALA A 852 3.02 53.59 -21.63
N TRP A 853 1.98 53.89 -20.83
CA TRP A 853 1.62 53.14 -19.64
C TRP A 853 0.49 52.14 -19.89
N SER A 854 0.64 50.96 -19.30
CA SER A 854 -0.43 49.96 -19.13
C SER A 854 -0.45 49.43 -17.70
N TYR A 855 -1.58 48.89 -17.28
CA TYR A 855 -1.80 48.39 -15.93
C TYR A 855 -2.30 46.95 -15.99
N TYR A 856 -1.86 46.13 -15.03
CA TYR A 856 -2.27 44.75 -14.92
C TYR A 856 -2.61 44.42 -13.47
N PHE A 857 -3.78 43.81 -13.29
CA PHE A 857 -4.25 43.31 -12.02
C PHE A 857 -4.54 41.82 -12.12
N GLU A 858 -4.17 41.09 -11.08
CA GLU A 858 -4.47 39.68 -10.94
C GLU A 858 -4.80 39.39 -9.49
N GLY A 859 -5.79 38.55 -9.26
CA GLY A 859 -6.00 37.97 -7.95
C GLY A 859 -6.57 36.56 -8.02
N TYR A 860 -6.28 35.77 -7.00
CA TYR A 860 -6.86 34.45 -6.82
C TYR A 860 -7.12 34.14 -5.36
N TYR A 861 -8.06 33.24 -5.14
CA TYR A 861 -8.26 32.56 -3.86
C TYR A 861 -8.22 31.06 -4.11
N GLN A 862 -7.33 30.36 -3.42
CA GLN A 862 -7.12 28.92 -3.53
C GLN A 862 -7.58 28.25 -2.25
N ASN A 863 -8.40 27.20 -2.34
CA ASN A 863 -8.90 26.46 -1.17
C ASN A 863 -9.28 25.01 -1.57
N ASN A 864 -9.04 24.07 -0.65
CA ASN A 864 -9.37 22.65 -0.80
C ASN A 864 -10.78 22.28 -0.28
N GLU A 865 -11.56 23.26 0.18
CA GLU A 865 -12.90 23.06 0.74
C GLU A 865 -14.01 23.76 -0.07
N MET A 866 -13.80 24.04 -1.37
CA MET A 866 -14.78 24.81 -2.16
C MET A 866 -15.95 23.96 -2.69
N ILE A 867 -15.82 23.34 -3.87
CA ILE A 867 -16.97 22.74 -4.59
C ILE A 867 -17.21 21.29 -4.15
N GLN A 868 -16.21 20.41 -4.27
CA GLN A 868 -16.31 19.00 -3.88
C GLN A 868 -16.15 18.75 -2.36
N GLY A 869 -15.82 19.80 -1.60
CA GLY A 869 -15.48 19.68 -0.19
C GLY A 869 -14.14 18.97 0.04
N LYS A 870 -13.77 18.90 1.32
CA LYS A 870 -12.52 18.25 1.76
C LYS A 870 -12.76 16.77 2.10
N LYS A 871 -11.76 15.91 1.88
CA LYS A 871 -11.75 14.53 2.41
C LYS A 871 -11.78 14.57 3.96
N SER A 872 -12.33 13.53 4.58
CA SER A 872 -12.53 13.50 6.05
C SER A 872 -11.21 13.47 6.84
N ASN A 873 -10.16 12.95 6.23
CA ASN A 873 -8.84 12.74 6.79
C ASN A 873 -7.83 13.84 6.42
N GLU A 874 -8.26 15.02 5.99
CA GLU A 874 -7.38 16.14 5.67
C GLU A 874 -7.74 17.45 6.39
N ALA A 875 -6.75 18.33 6.48
CA ALA A 875 -6.90 19.67 7.03
C ALA A 875 -7.20 20.71 5.93
N LYS A 876 -7.87 21.78 6.35
CA LYS A 876 -8.12 22.95 5.51
C LYS A 876 -6.81 23.66 5.19
N MET A 877 -6.62 24.01 3.92
CA MET A 877 -5.57 24.90 3.47
C MET A 877 -6.15 25.98 2.55
N HIS A 878 -5.58 27.18 2.62
CA HIS A 878 -5.91 28.24 1.70
C HIS A 878 -4.70 29.09 1.36
N ALA A 879 -4.75 29.72 0.19
CA ALA A 879 -3.80 30.72 -0.22
C ALA A 879 -4.50 31.78 -1.07
N SER A 880 -4.08 33.03 -0.97
CA SER A 880 -4.61 34.13 -1.76
C SER A 880 -3.51 35.03 -2.26
N ARG A 881 -3.76 35.67 -3.39
CA ARG A 881 -2.85 36.67 -3.95
C ARG A 881 -3.64 37.82 -4.53
N ILE A 882 -3.12 39.02 -4.35
CA ILE A 882 -3.47 40.21 -5.12
C ILE A 882 -2.18 40.78 -5.70
N HIS A 883 -2.19 41.07 -6.99
CA HIS A 883 -1.05 41.60 -7.73
C HIS A 883 -1.53 42.77 -8.59
N GLY A 884 -0.85 43.90 -8.48
CA GLY A 884 -1.05 45.07 -9.33
C GLY A 884 0.28 45.48 -9.95
N GLU A 885 0.29 45.85 -11.22
CA GLU A 885 1.51 46.18 -11.95
C GLU A 885 1.26 47.33 -12.92
N ALA A 886 2.06 48.38 -12.81
CA ALA A 886 2.15 49.44 -13.79
C ALA A 886 3.33 49.14 -14.72
N ARG A 887 3.11 49.26 -16.03
CA ARG A 887 4.09 48.89 -17.06
C ARG A 887 4.31 50.08 -17.95
N TRP A 888 5.54 50.56 -18.01
CA TRP A 888 5.95 51.55 -18.98
C TRP A 888 6.72 50.85 -20.10
N THR A 889 6.37 51.11 -21.34
CA THR A 889 7.02 50.50 -22.51
C THR A 889 7.13 51.51 -23.64
N ASP A 890 8.33 51.61 -24.21
CA ASP A 890 8.64 52.45 -25.35
C ASP A 890 9.25 51.61 -26.49
N THR A 891 9.25 52.16 -27.70
CA THR A 891 9.67 51.46 -28.93
C THR A 891 10.85 52.20 -29.57
N TYR A 892 11.82 51.44 -30.09
CA TYR A 892 12.95 51.96 -30.85
C TYR A 892 13.09 51.21 -32.18
N SER A 893 14.02 51.62 -33.03
CA SER A 893 14.14 51.13 -34.42
C SER A 893 14.32 49.63 -34.57
N LYS A 894 14.81 48.92 -33.54
CA LYS A 894 15.00 47.47 -33.55
C LYS A 894 14.27 46.75 -32.43
N GLY A 895 13.25 47.32 -31.81
CA GLY A 895 12.46 46.60 -30.79
C GLY A 895 11.81 47.48 -29.74
N LYS A 896 11.61 46.95 -28.54
CA LYS A 896 10.95 47.62 -27.41
C LYS A 896 11.79 47.55 -26.16
N TYR A 897 11.64 48.52 -25.27
CA TYR A 897 12.25 48.51 -23.95
C TYR A 897 11.28 49.11 -22.94
N GLY A 898 11.39 48.72 -21.67
CA GLY A 898 10.44 49.16 -20.67
C GLY A 898 10.80 48.69 -19.27
N ILE A 899 9.96 49.09 -18.32
CA ILE A 899 10.03 48.67 -16.93
C ILE A 899 8.63 48.43 -16.39
N ASN A 900 8.46 47.31 -15.69
CA ASN A 900 7.24 47.03 -14.94
C ASN A 900 7.50 47.23 -13.46
N ILE A 901 6.60 47.94 -12.79
CA ILE A 901 6.63 48.21 -11.35
C ILE A 901 5.40 47.52 -10.77
N GLY A 902 5.64 46.44 -10.04
CA GLY A 902 4.60 45.58 -9.48
C GLY A 902 4.58 45.59 -7.97
N TYR A 903 3.38 45.57 -7.40
CA TYR A 903 3.13 45.25 -6.01
C TYR A 903 2.35 43.95 -5.92
N ARG A 904 2.79 43.03 -5.06
CA ARG A 904 2.06 41.81 -4.78
C ARG A 904 1.92 41.60 -3.28
N HIS A 905 0.72 41.22 -2.88
CA HIS A 905 0.41 40.69 -1.58
C HIS A 905 0.03 39.20 -1.74
N GLU A 906 0.60 38.35 -0.90
CA GLU A 906 0.31 36.92 -0.90
C GLU A 906 0.20 36.40 0.53
N GLU A 907 -0.82 35.59 0.77
CA GLU A 907 -1.07 34.92 2.04
C GLU A 907 -1.23 33.43 1.81
N ALA A 908 -0.74 32.62 2.74
CA ALA A 908 -0.94 31.19 2.76
C ALA A 908 -1.05 30.67 4.20
N ASP A 909 -1.97 29.74 4.40
CA ASP A 909 -2.13 29.02 5.66
C ASP A 909 -2.32 27.53 5.38
N LYS A 910 -1.39 26.72 5.88
CA LYS A 910 -1.33 25.28 5.63
C LYS A 910 -1.17 24.48 6.92
N PRO A 911 -1.69 23.25 6.98
CA PRO A 911 -1.41 22.35 8.10
C PRO A 911 0.08 22.01 8.22
N GLN A 912 0.53 21.77 9.45
CA GLN A 912 1.83 21.16 9.75
C GLN A 912 1.65 20.07 10.82
N ASN A 913 2.19 18.89 10.55
CA ASN A 913 2.01 17.68 11.32
C ASN A 913 0.52 17.32 11.53
N PHE A 914 -0.31 17.41 10.49
CA PHE A 914 -1.72 17.01 10.57
C PHE A 914 -1.88 15.53 10.88
N GLY A 915 -2.86 15.26 11.74
CA GLY A 915 -3.06 13.93 12.32
C GLY A 915 -2.12 13.62 13.48
N TYR A 916 -1.10 14.43 13.79
CA TYR A 916 -0.20 14.24 14.95
C TYR A 916 -0.66 15.01 16.20
N PRO A 917 -0.32 14.55 17.42
CA PRO A 917 -0.68 15.22 18.67
C PRO A 917 -0.18 16.66 18.80
N HIS A 918 0.79 17.03 17.98
CA HIS A 918 1.42 18.33 17.93
C HIS A 918 1.06 19.07 16.64
N TYR A 919 -0.11 18.80 16.07
CA TYR A 919 -0.64 19.54 14.92
C TYR A 919 -0.64 21.05 15.16
N ARG A 920 -0.17 21.81 14.17
CA ARG A 920 -0.33 23.26 14.14
C ARG A 920 -0.60 23.76 12.72
N ARG A 921 -0.80 25.07 12.59
CA ARG A 921 -0.92 25.75 11.29
C ARG A 921 0.30 26.62 11.02
N THR A 922 0.83 26.53 9.81
CA THR A 922 1.94 27.34 9.30
C THR A 922 1.37 28.44 8.43
N LYS A 923 1.57 29.69 8.87
CA LYS A 923 1.11 30.90 8.17
C LYS A 923 2.29 31.62 7.53
N ARG A 924 2.02 32.25 6.40
CA ARG A 924 2.95 33.18 5.73
C ARG A 924 2.15 34.29 5.07
N LYS A 925 2.52 35.54 5.37
CA LYS A 925 1.99 36.72 4.68
C LYS A 925 3.12 37.63 4.24
N VAL A 926 3.08 38.05 2.99
CA VAL A 926 4.19 38.79 2.36
C VAL A 926 3.71 39.97 1.53
N HIS A 927 4.54 41.01 1.53
CA HIS A 927 4.51 42.10 0.55
C HIS A 927 5.72 41.97 -0.36
N GLN A 928 5.50 42.08 -1.66
CA GLN A 928 6.54 42.03 -2.69
C GLN A 928 6.50 43.29 -3.53
N LEU A 929 7.62 44.02 -3.57
CA LEU A 929 7.89 45.02 -4.60
C LEU A 929 8.68 44.35 -5.74
N ARG A 930 8.16 44.42 -6.95
CA ARG A 930 8.72 43.78 -8.15
C ARG A 930 9.12 44.84 -9.15
N LEU A 931 10.39 44.84 -9.56
CA LEU A 931 10.93 45.73 -10.58
C LEU A 931 11.42 44.89 -11.74
N THR A 932 10.81 45.06 -12.91
CA THR A 932 11.06 44.22 -14.09
C THR A 932 11.43 45.06 -15.31
N PRO A 933 12.70 45.47 -15.46
CA PRO A 933 13.22 45.91 -16.75
C PRO A 933 13.04 44.80 -17.80
N ASN A 934 12.60 45.19 -18.98
CA ASN A 934 12.35 44.29 -20.09
C ASN A 934 12.72 44.93 -21.43
N PHE A 935 13.08 44.09 -22.40
CA PHE A 935 13.40 44.53 -23.75
C PHE A 935 13.14 43.43 -24.79
N THR A 936 13.01 43.86 -26.04
CA THR A 936 13.04 43.03 -27.24
C THR A 936 13.99 43.63 -28.27
N TYR A 937 14.70 42.78 -29.01
CA TYR A 937 15.58 43.18 -30.10
C TYR A 937 15.28 42.31 -31.33
N GLU A 938 14.87 42.93 -32.42
CA GLU A 938 14.58 42.30 -33.71
C GLU A 938 15.90 41.89 -34.39
N LEU A 939 16.08 40.58 -34.57
CA LEU A 939 17.25 39.98 -35.23
C LEU A 939 17.07 39.90 -36.76
N GLY A 940 15.85 40.09 -37.26
CA GLY A 940 15.48 39.96 -38.67
C GLY A 940 14.92 38.57 -39.02
N ASN A 941 14.33 38.43 -40.22
CA ASN A 941 13.73 37.19 -40.73
C ASN A 941 12.73 36.51 -39.75
N GLY A 942 11.99 37.31 -39.00
CA GLY A 942 11.00 36.84 -38.02
C GLY A 942 11.59 36.37 -36.68
N PHE A 943 12.89 36.58 -36.42
CA PHE A 943 13.49 36.31 -35.12
C PHE A 943 13.55 37.57 -34.24
N THR A 944 13.14 37.43 -32.99
CA THR A 944 13.21 38.47 -31.96
C THR A 944 13.90 37.91 -30.72
N PHE A 945 14.98 38.54 -30.27
CA PHE A 945 15.55 38.28 -28.96
C PHE A 945 14.72 39.01 -27.90
N THR A 946 14.41 38.37 -26.78
CA THR A 946 13.63 38.95 -25.69
C THR A 946 14.30 38.68 -24.35
N GLY A 947 14.26 39.67 -23.46
CA GLY A 947 14.85 39.57 -22.13
C GLY A 947 14.06 40.36 -21.10
N LYS A 948 13.95 39.79 -19.90
CA LYS A 948 13.52 40.52 -18.71
C LYS A 948 14.19 39.96 -17.45
N THR A 949 14.45 40.85 -16.50
CA THR A 949 14.97 40.52 -15.18
C THR A 949 14.03 41.12 -14.16
N THR A 950 13.50 40.31 -13.26
CA THR A 950 12.64 40.77 -12.17
C THR A 950 13.39 40.70 -10.86
N GLY A 951 13.71 41.84 -10.29
CA GLY A 951 14.15 41.93 -8.89
C GLY A 951 12.92 42.02 -7.98
N VAL A 952 12.88 41.19 -6.94
CA VAL A 952 11.78 41.17 -5.96
C VAL A 952 12.33 41.41 -4.57
N LEU A 953 11.86 42.47 -3.92
CA LEU A 953 12.05 42.70 -2.48
C LEU A 953 10.83 42.13 -1.76
N GLU A 954 11.02 41.06 -0.99
CA GLU A 954 9.94 40.37 -0.28
C GLU A 954 10.06 40.59 1.23
N TYR A 955 9.10 41.32 1.80
CA TYR A 955 8.97 41.51 3.23
C TYR A 955 7.94 40.56 3.81
N ASN A 956 8.38 39.67 4.70
CA ASN A 956 7.52 38.74 5.43
C ASN A 956 7.04 39.41 6.73
N TYR A 957 5.78 39.84 6.77
CA TYR A 957 5.25 40.67 7.87
C TYR A 957 4.44 39.87 8.92
N GLU A 958 4.08 38.62 8.64
CA GLU A 958 3.38 37.75 9.60
C GLU A 958 3.74 36.27 9.34
N GLY A 959 3.73 35.46 10.41
CA GLY A 959 3.94 34.02 10.37
C GLY A 959 5.34 33.59 10.80
N ASP A 960 5.74 32.36 10.48
CA ASP A 960 7.00 31.79 11.02
C ASP A 960 8.27 32.54 10.58
N ARG A 961 8.16 33.33 9.51
CA ARG A 961 9.24 34.12 8.91
C ARG A 961 9.03 35.63 9.09
N GLU A 962 8.21 36.03 10.06
CA GLU A 962 7.99 37.44 10.38
C GLU A 962 9.30 38.22 10.56
N SER A 963 9.30 39.45 10.05
CA SER A 963 10.39 40.43 10.02
C SER A 963 11.58 40.09 9.11
N GLN A 964 11.45 39.11 8.21
CA GLN A 964 12.51 38.74 7.26
C GLN A 964 12.36 39.48 5.93
N MET A 965 13.49 39.98 5.40
CA MET A 965 13.58 40.61 4.08
C MET A 965 14.35 39.68 3.13
N ASP A 966 13.64 39.01 2.23
CA ASP A 966 14.25 38.18 1.20
C ASP A 966 14.43 38.96 -0.10
N PHE A 967 15.45 38.60 -0.87
CA PHE A 967 15.63 39.09 -2.24
C PHE A 967 15.50 37.95 -3.24
N LEU A 968 14.71 38.16 -4.30
CA LEU A 968 14.57 37.20 -5.40
C LEU A 968 14.96 37.86 -6.72
N MET A 969 15.55 37.08 -7.61
CA MET A 969 15.90 37.50 -8.95
C MET A 969 15.41 36.45 -9.96
N GLU A 970 14.41 36.82 -10.75
CA GLU A 970 13.85 35.98 -11.82
C GLU A 970 14.35 36.50 -13.18
N ASN A 971 15.06 35.66 -13.93
CA ASN A 971 15.62 35.96 -15.24
C ASN A 971 14.88 35.18 -16.33
N GLU A 972 14.42 35.84 -17.37
CA GLU A 972 13.82 35.24 -18.56
C GLU A 972 14.46 35.82 -19.82
N TYR A 973 15.26 35.01 -20.52
CA TYR A 973 15.93 35.42 -21.75
C TYR A 973 15.75 34.37 -22.83
N GLY A 974 15.53 34.78 -24.07
CA GLY A 974 15.44 33.81 -25.16
C GLY A 974 15.03 34.40 -26.49
N ILE A 975 14.57 33.53 -27.37
CA ILE A 975 14.30 33.85 -28.77
C ILE A 975 12.84 33.53 -29.09
N ILE A 976 12.19 34.43 -29.82
CA ILE A 976 10.86 34.25 -30.41
C ILE A 976 11.05 34.18 -31.93
N TYR A 977 10.31 33.26 -32.57
CA TYR A 977 10.26 33.13 -34.02
C TYR A 977 8.80 33.23 -34.51
N THR A 978 8.56 34.15 -35.43
CA THR A 978 7.25 34.42 -36.07
C THR A 978 7.35 34.46 -37.60
N GLY A 979 8.41 33.89 -38.18
CA GLY A 979 8.63 33.89 -39.63
C GLY A 979 7.65 33.00 -40.42
N ILE A 980 6.89 32.15 -39.73
CA ILE A 980 5.86 31.30 -40.34
C ILE A 980 4.49 31.89 -40.01
N THR A 981 3.70 32.18 -41.04
CA THR A 981 2.34 32.74 -40.91
C THR A 981 1.51 31.96 -39.90
N ASN A 982 0.84 32.67 -38.99
CA ASN A 982 -0.01 32.13 -37.91
C ASN A 982 0.71 31.35 -36.80
N TRP A 983 2.02 31.14 -36.88
CA TRP A 983 2.79 30.47 -35.82
C TRP A 983 3.64 31.45 -35.02
N ARG A 984 3.69 31.24 -33.71
CA ARG A 984 4.64 31.89 -32.81
C ARG A 984 5.32 30.82 -31.97
N MET A 985 6.63 30.69 -32.15
CA MET A 985 7.46 29.76 -31.39
C MET A 985 8.38 30.57 -30.48
N SER A 986 8.65 30.09 -29.27
CA SER A 986 9.63 30.71 -28.39
C SER A 986 10.41 29.70 -27.58
N LEU A 987 11.69 29.98 -27.34
CA LEU A 987 12.55 29.21 -26.46
C LEU A 987 13.15 30.15 -25.42
N ILE A 988 12.73 30.01 -24.16
CA ILE A 988 13.15 30.89 -23.06
C ILE A 988 13.98 30.10 -22.04
N TYR A 989 15.14 30.62 -21.68
CA TYR A 989 15.86 30.24 -20.47
C TYR A 989 15.29 31.00 -19.28
N PHE A 990 14.86 30.26 -18.26
CA PHE A 990 14.36 30.79 -17.00
C PHE A 990 15.30 30.44 -15.86
N ARG A 991 15.64 31.42 -15.02
CA ARG A 991 16.41 31.20 -13.81
C ARG A 991 15.84 32.00 -12.64
N ASP A 992 15.64 31.34 -11.52
CA ASP A 992 15.17 31.94 -10.26
C ASP A 992 16.23 31.71 -9.18
N ASP A 993 16.73 32.81 -8.62
CA ASP A 993 17.63 32.83 -7.48
C ASP A 993 16.94 33.55 -6.32
N ARG A 994 16.90 32.92 -5.15
CA ARG A 994 16.42 33.56 -3.90
C ARG A 994 17.52 33.55 -2.86
N TRP A 995 17.76 34.72 -2.27
CA TRP A 995 18.59 34.91 -1.09
C TRP A 995 17.69 35.14 0.10
N TYR A 996 17.82 34.26 1.09
CA TYR A 996 17.07 34.37 2.32
C TYR A 996 17.78 35.32 3.29
N ASP A 997 16.99 36.01 4.11
CA ASP A 997 17.51 36.81 5.23
C ASP A 997 18.48 36.00 6.11
N ASN A 998 19.52 36.62 6.66
CA ASN A 998 20.47 35.95 7.57
C ASN A 998 19.79 35.36 8.81
N SER A 999 18.66 35.92 9.24
CA SER A 999 17.80 35.42 10.32
C SER A 999 16.86 34.29 9.91
N ASN A 1000 16.96 33.80 8.66
CA ASN A 1000 16.13 32.70 8.17
C ASN A 1000 16.25 31.48 9.09
N ARG A 1001 15.09 30.87 9.36
CA ARG A 1001 14.87 29.85 10.38
C ARG A 1001 13.80 28.87 9.91
N LYS A 1002 13.91 27.62 10.31
CA LYS A 1002 12.94 26.56 10.03
C LYS A 1002 12.31 26.07 11.32
N VAL A 1003 10.99 25.88 11.34
CA VAL A 1003 10.31 25.28 12.49
C VAL A 1003 10.54 23.78 12.50
N GLU A 1004 10.96 23.25 13.64
CA GLU A 1004 11.17 21.83 13.89
C GLU A 1004 10.48 21.39 15.18
N TRP A 1005 10.04 20.13 15.22
CA TRP A 1005 9.48 19.52 16.43
C TRP A 1005 10.60 18.93 17.29
N ASP A 1006 10.70 19.36 18.55
CA ASP A 1006 11.58 18.73 19.52
C ASP A 1006 10.86 17.56 20.20
N SER A 1007 11.17 16.34 19.77
CA SER A 1007 10.53 15.13 20.29
C SER A 1007 10.79 14.88 21.77
N LYS A 1008 11.89 15.41 22.34
CA LYS A 1008 12.23 15.26 23.75
C LYS A 1008 11.44 16.23 24.62
N LYS A 1009 11.39 17.50 24.21
CA LYS A 1009 10.70 18.55 24.97
C LYS A 1009 9.20 18.65 24.65
N LYS A 1010 8.74 17.96 23.60
CA LYS A 1010 7.37 18.03 23.08
C LYS A 1010 6.92 19.46 22.79
N GLU A 1011 7.81 20.24 22.18
CA GLU A 1011 7.56 21.63 21.80
C GLU A 1011 8.15 21.95 20.43
N TYR A 1012 7.66 23.01 19.80
CA TYR A 1012 8.23 23.54 18.57
C TYR A 1012 9.44 24.43 18.86
N LYS A 1013 10.50 24.27 18.06
CA LYS A 1013 11.70 25.12 18.11
C LYS A 1013 12.04 25.66 16.73
N TYR A 1014 12.81 26.74 16.71
CA TYR A 1014 13.39 27.29 15.49
C TYR A 1014 14.81 26.79 15.29
N ASN A 1015 15.07 26.15 14.15
CA ASN A 1015 16.40 25.82 13.67
C ASN A 1015 16.93 26.97 12.81
N TYR A 1016 18.05 27.55 13.23
CA TYR A 1016 18.70 28.69 12.56
C TYR A 1016 19.71 28.27 11.48
N ASP A 1017 20.00 26.99 11.33
CA ASP A 1017 20.79 26.41 10.24
C ASP A 1017 19.93 26.16 8.98
N ALA A 1018 18.97 27.05 8.72
CA ALA A 1018 18.11 27.00 7.55
C ALA A 1018 18.87 27.40 6.26
N SER A 1019 18.27 27.12 5.11
CA SER A 1019 18.85 27.45 3.80
C SER A 1019 19.14 28.95 3.66
N GLY A 1020 20.32 29.29 3.15
CA GLY A 1020 20.73 30.66 2.82
C GLY A 1020 20.40 31.07 1.39
N ARG A 1021 20.36 30.10 0.46
CA ARG A 1021 20.05 30.36 -0.96
C ARG A 1021 19.19 29.26 -1.56
N TYR A 1022 18.36 29.64 -2.51
CA TYR A 1022 17.58 28.76 -3.39
C TYR A 1022 17.89 29.06 -4.84
N GLN A 1023 17.91 28.02 -5.68
CA GLN A 1023 18.12 28.15 -7.13
C GLN A 1023 17.22 27.21 -7.92
N LEU A 1024 16.73 27.68 -9.06
CA LEU A 1024 16.02 26.90 -10.07
C LEU A 1024 16.41 27.38 -11.47
N GLY A 1025 16.81 26.46 -12.34
CA GLY A 1025 17.01 26.72 -13.78
C GLY A 1025 16.06 25.90 -14.64
N GLN A 1026 15.51 26.49 -15.70
CA GLN A 1026 14.60 25.82 -16.63
C GLN A 1026 14.78 26.29 -18.07
N ILE A 1027 14.44 25.42 -19.02
CA ILE A 1027 14.13 25.81 -20.41
C ILE A 1027 12.62 25.73 -20.61
N ARG A 1028 12.07 26.74 -21.28
CA ARG A 1028 10.63 26.88 -21.51
C ARG A 1028 10.33 27.10 -23.00
N PRO A 1029 10.20 26.03 -23.80
CA PRO A 1029 9.69 26.16 -25.14
C PRO A 1029 8.18 26.41 -25.13
N THR A 1030 7.68 27.19 -26.08
CA THR A 1030 6.26 27.46 -26.27
C THR A 1030 5.97 27.58 -27.75
N ILE A 1031 4.83 27.02 -28.17
CA ILE A 1031 4.33 27.10 -29.53
C ILE A 1031 2.88 27.56 -29.46
N ILE A 1032 2.54 28.60 -30.23
CA ILE A 1032 1.21 29.15 -30.35
C ILE A 1032 0.82 29.16 -31.83
N TYR A 1033 -0.37 28.67 -32.13
CA TYR A 1033 -0.99 28.78 -33.45
C TYR A 1033 -2.22 29.69 -33.37
N TYR A 1034 -2.33 30.63 -34.31
CA TYR A 1034 -3.44 31.58 -34.41
C TYR A 1034 -4.37 31.20 -35.57
N PHE A 1035 -5.67 31.02 -35.29
CA PHE A 1035 -6.66 30.51 -36.25
C PHE A 1035 -7.21 31.55 -37.23
N GLY A 1036 -6.68 32.77 -37.23
CA GLY A 1036 -7.13 33.88 -38.10
C GLY A 1036 -8.46 34.52 -37.71
N ASN A 1037 -9.34 33.84 -36.96
CA ASN A 1037 -10.62 34.36 -36.48
C ASN A 1037 -10.58 34.92 -35.05
N GLY A 1038 -9.39 35.21 -34.51
CA GLY A 1038 -9.19 35.59 -33.11
C GLY A 1038 -8.95 34.43 -32.14
N GLY A 1039 -9.12 33.18 -32.57
CA GLY A 1039 -8.81 32.01 -31.74
C GLY A 1039 -7.34 31.64 -31.77
N SER A 1040 -6.87 30.94 -30.73
CA SER A 1040 -5.52 30.37 -30.71
C SER A 1040 -5.40 29.10 -29.89
N PHE A 1041 -4.40 28.28 -30.20
CA PHE A 1041 -3.99 27.14 -29.40
C PHE A 1041 -2.55 27.34 -28.94
N LYS A 1042 -2.28 27.10 -27.66
CA LYS A 1042 -0.96 27.23 -27.04
C LYS A 1042 -0.55 25.91 -26.41
N PHE A 1043 0.67 25.48 -26.72
CA PHE A 1043 1.37 24.41 -26.03
C PHE A 1043 2.67 24.95 -25.42
N ASP A 1044 2.91 24.70 -24.13
CA ASP A 1044 4.16 25.08 -23.44
C ASP A 1044 4.74 23.94 -22.62
N VAL A 1045 6.07 23.89 -22.53
CA VAL A 1045 6.79 22.92 -21.69
C VAL A 1045 7.72 23.67 -20.75
N ARG A 1046 7.96 23.13 -19.56
CA ARG A 1046 9.03 23.57 -18.66
C ARG A 1046 9.90 22.39 -18.32
N VAL A 1047 11.19 22.48 -18.61
CA VAL A 1047 12.16 21.41 -18.36
C VAL A 1047 13.21 21.93 -17.38
N PRO A 1048 13.44 21.25 -16.24
CA PRO A 1048 14.44 21.66 -15.27
C PRO A 1048 15.85 21.42 -15.83
N LEU A 1049 16.77 22.34 -15.54
CA LEU A 1049 18.18 22.25 -15.91
C LEU A 1049 19.05 21.95 -14.68
N GLY A 1050 20.16 21.24 -14.90
CA GLY A 1050 21.11 20.90 -13.84
C GLY A 1050 20.43 20.12 -12.70
N ASN A 1051 20.56 20.62 -11.47
CA ASN A 1051 19.97 20.01 -10.27
C ASN A 1051 18.48 20.34 -10.06
N GLY A 1052 17.81 20.92 -11.06
CA GLY A 1052 16.44 21.44 -10.92
C GLY A 1052 16.37 22.53 -9.85
N GLN A 1053 15.42 22.39 -8.93
CA GLN A 1053 15.30 23.17 -7.70
C GLN A 1053 16.20 22.59 -6.61
N TRP A 1054 17.03 23.42 -5.97
CA TRP A 1054 17.89 23.00 -4.87
C TRP A 1054 18.27 24.19 -3.95
N TYR A 1055 18.84 23.87 -2.79
CA TYR A 1055 19.16 24.84 -1.74
C TYR A 1055 20.63 24.78 -1.29
N GLN A 1056 21.18 25.92 -0.88
CA GLN A 1056 22.47 26.02 -0.17
C GLN A 1056 22.25 26.41 1.29
N ASP A 1057 23.09 25.91 2.19
CA ASP A 1057 23.19 26.46 3.54
C ASP A 1057 23.84 27.84 3.53
N LYS A 1058 23.86 28.49 4.69
CA LYS A 1058 24.52 29.79 4.89
C LYS A 1058 26.04 29.75 4.68
N LYS A 1059 26.65 28.55 4.62
CA LYS A 1059 28.08 28.32 4.38
C LYS A 1059 28.39 28.05 2.90
N GLY A 1060 27.39 28.07 2.02
CA GLY A 1060 27.53 27.82 0.59
C GLY A 1060 27.57 26.34 0.21
N ASN A 1061 27.44 25.42 1.17
CA ASN A 1061 27.37 23.99 0.85
C ASN A 1061 25.96 23.67 0.34
N LYS A 1062 25.88 22.77 -0.64
CA LYS A 1062 24.61 22.22 -1.11
C LYS A 1062 23.90 21.54 0.06
N ASN A 1063 22.83 22.16 0.54
CA ASN A 1063 22.12 21.73 1.73
C ASN A 1063 20.71 21.31 1.31
N SER A 1064 20.47 19.99 1.31
CA SER A 1064 19.17 19.33 1.13
C SER A 1064 18.65 19.18 -0.31
N GLY A 1065 17.56 18.41 -0.43
CA GLY A 1065 17.15 17.66 -1.61
C GLY A 1065 16.93 18.46 -2.90
N GLU A 1066 16.96 17.72 -4.00
CA GLU A 1066 16.76 18.23 -5.36
C GLU A 1066 15.33 17.94 -5.80
N THR A 1067 14.69 18.89 -6.47
CA THR A 1067 13.36 18.69 -7.07
C THR A 1067 13.41 19.02 -8.56
N TYR A 1068 12.98 18.07 -9.38
CA TYR A 1068 12.93 18.19 -10.83
C TYR A 1068 11.46 18.22 -11.24
N GLU A 1069 10.95 19.42 -11.54
CA GLU A 1069 9.59 19.61 -12.06
C GLU A 1069 9.64 19.78 -13.59
N VAL A 1070 9.06 18.82 -14.32
CA VAL A 1070 8.73 18.97 -15.74
C VAL A 1070 7.25 19.30 -15.85
N ARG A 1071 6.90 20.35 -16.60
CA ARG A 1071 5.51 20.78 -16.79
C ARG A 1071 5.14 20.79 -18.26
N TYR A 1072 3.94 20.33 -18.59
CA TYR A 1072 3.33 20.43 -19.92
C TYR A 1072 2.04 21.22 -19.79
N GLY A 1073 1.86 22.27 -20.59
CA GLY A 1073 0.69 23.13 -20.60
C GLY A 1073 0.04 23.15 -21.97
N PHE A 1074 -1.29 23.08 -22.01
CA PHE A 1074 -2.09 23.21 -23.23
C PHE A 1074 -3.28 24.13 -22.95
N ASN A 1075 -3.55 25.09 -23.84
CA ASN A 1075 -4.70 25.98 -23.71
C ASN A 1075 -5.26 26.33 -25.09
N TYR A 1076 -6.58 26.27 -25.21
CA TYR A 1076 -7.33 26.67 -26.38
C TYR A 1076 -8.16 27.91 -26.04
N TYR A 1077 -8.04 28.93 -26.88
CA TYR A 1077 -8.77 30.19 -26.79
C TYR A 1077 -9.75 30.27 -27.95
N HIS A 1078 -11.04 30.21 -27.63
CA HIS A 1078 -12.14 30.23 -28.56
C HIS A 1078 -12.85 31.60 -28.55
N PRO A 1079 -12.84 32.37 -29.64
CA PRO A 1079 -13.59 33.62 -29.73
C PRO A 1079 -15.07 33.28 -29.97
N VAL A 1080 -15.94 33.64 -29.02
CA VAL A 1080 -17.38 33.34 -29.07
C VAL A 1080 -18.14 34.41 -29.85
N THR A 1081 -17.82 35.68 -29.57
CA THR A 1081 -18.37 36.90 -30.19
C THR A 1081 -17.28 37.99 -30.07
N PRO A 1082 -17.27 39.07 -30.87
CA PRO A 1082 -16.28 40.13 -30.75
C PRO A 1082 -16.06 40.61 -29.30
N GLY A 1083 -14.83 40.43 -28.81
CA GLY A 1083 -14.43 40.79 -27.45
C GLY A 1083 -14.53 39.64 -26.45
N VAL A 1084 -15.42 38.65 -26.61
CA VAL A 1084 -15.54 37.52 -25.67
C VAL A 1084 -14.76 36.30 -26.16
N THR A 1085 -13.86 35.80 -25.31
CA THR A 1085 -13.06 34.60 -25.56
C THR A 1085 -13.20 33.60 -24.43
N LEU A 1086 -13.48 32.35 -24.76
CA LEU A 1086 -13.49 31.23 -23.82
C LEU A 1086 -12.11 30.55 -23.83
N ASN A 1087 -11.59 30.20 -22.65
CA ASN A 1087 -10.36 29.45 -22.47
C ASN A 1087 -10.67 28.05 -21.91
N LEU A 1088 -10.09 27.03 -22.51
CA LEU A 1088 -10.10 25.66 -22.03
C LEU A 1088 -8.69 25.10 -22.10
N GLY A 1089 -8.21 24.52 -21.01
CA GLY A 1089 -6.86 23.97 -20.99
C GLY A 1089 -6.48 23.27 -19.71
N GLY A 1090 -5.19 23.05 -19.54
CA GLY A 1090 -4.66 22.48 -18.32
C GLY A 1090 -3.13 22.46 -18.31
N ALA A 1091 -2.59 22.10 -17.15
CA ALA A 1091 -1.19 21.76 -17.02
C ALA A 1091 -1.02 20.41 -16.32
N PHE A 1092 -0.07 19.63 -16.81
CA PHE A 1092 0.36 18.39 -16.19
C PHE A 1092 1.80 18.54 -15.68
N LEU A 1093 2.05 18.11 -14.45
CA LEU A 1093 3.36 18.21 -13.80
C LEU A 1093 3.89 16.82 -13.44
N ASN A 1094 5.17 16.61 -13.73
CA ASN A 1094 5.95 15.47 -13.27
C ASN A 1094 7.02 15.96 -12.31
N ILE A 1095 6.96 15.48 -11.07
CA ILE A 1095 7.83 15.92 -9.98
C ILE A 1095 8.65 14.73 -9.51
N LYS A 1096 9.96 14.80 -9.70
CA LYS A 1096 10.92 13.88 -9.09
C LYS A 1096 11.65 14.62 -7.96
N SER A 1097 11.60 14.07 -6.75
CA SER A 1097 12.34 14.61 -5.61
C SER A 1097 13.41 13.64 -5.16
N LYS A 1098 14.63 14.12 -4.93
CA LYS A 1098 15.76 13.36 -4.40
C LYS A 1098 16.12 13.90 -3.02
N ALA A 1099 15.95 13.07 -1.99
CA ALA A 1099 16.29 13.42 -0.62
C ALA A 1099 17.82 13.44 -0.41
N LYS A 1100 18.27 14.00 0.73
CA LYS A 1100 19.70 14.14 1.07
C LYS A 1100 20.41 12.78 1.20
N ASN A 1101 19.67 11.73 1.59
CA ASN A 1101 20.16 10.35 1.70
C ASN A 1101 20.18 9.59 0.36
N GLY A 1102 19.73 10.21 -0.74
CA GLY A 1102 19.68 9.60 -2.07
C GLY A 1102 18.31 9.03 -2.46
N ASP A 1103 17.36 8.92 -1.53
CA ASP A 1103 16.03 8.38 -1.81
C ASP A 1103 15.30 9.22 -2.86
N ILE A 1104 14.70 8.54 -3.83
CA ILE A 1104 13.97 9.16 -4.93
C ILE A 1104 12.47 8.91 -4.73
N THR A 1105 11.69 9.98 -4.74
CA THR A 1105 10.23 9.94 -4.78
C THR A 1105 9.74 10.59 -6.07
N ARG A 1106 8.60 10.12 -6.57
CA ARG A 1106 7.94 10.64 -7.77
C ARG A 1106 6.47 10.90 -7.46
N SER A 1107 5.96 12.00 -7.99
CA SER A 1107 4.55 12.36 -7.90
C SER A 1107 4.12 13.14 -9.15
N TYR A 1108 2.82 13.10 -9.44
CA TYR A 1108 2.19 13.84 -10.52
C TYR A 1108 1.20 14.88 -9.99
N SER A 1109 0.83 15.82 -10.84
CA SER A 1109 -0.20 16.82 -10.55
C SER A 1109 -0.88 17.23 -11.85
N PHE A 1110 -2.20 17.10 -11.91
CA PHE A 1110 -3.01 17.59 -13.02
C PHE A 1110 -3.74 18.86 -12.61
N ARG A 1111 -3.74 19.84 -13.52
CA ARG A 1111 -4.24 21.19 -13.24
C ARG A 1111 -5.10 21.71 -14.38
N PRO A 1112 -6.34 21.22 -14.54
CA PRO A 1112 -7.22 21.71 -15.59
C PRO A 1112 -7.66 23.14 -15.29
N ASN A 1113 -7.94 23.89 -16.35
CA ASN A 1113 -8.44 25.24 -16.28
C ASN A 1113 -9.54 25.51 -17.31
N ILE A 1114 -10.51 26.31 -16.92
CA ILE A 1114 -11.57 26.84 -17.76
C ILE A 1114 -11.75 28.33 -17.45
N GLY A 1115 -11.97 29.17 -18.44
CA GLY A 1115 -12.17 30.58 -18.21
C GLY A 1115 -12.90 31.29 -19.32
N ILE A 1116 -13.29 32.53 -19.03
CA ILE A 1116 -13.89 33.47 -19.98
C ILE A 1116 -13.17 34.81 -19.84
N SER A 1117 -12.91 35.47 -20.96
CA SER A 1117 -12.38 36.83 -20.99
C SER A 1117 -13.21 37.71 -21.91
N TYR A 1118 -13.28 38.99 -21.55
CA TYR A 1118 -13.95 40.04 -22.31
C TYR A 1118 -12.96 41.17 -22.59
N SER A 1119 -12.83 41.53 -23.86
CA SER A 1119 -11.99 42.61 -24.34
C SER A 1119 -12.86 43.78 -24.80
N PHE A 1120 -12.60 44.95 -24.23
CA PHE A 1120 -13.31 46.20 -24.48
C PHE A 1120 -12.38 47.28 -25.01
#